data_AF-A0A1Z4C1G0-F1
#
_entry.id   AF-A0A1Z4C1G0-F1
#
_cell.length_a   1.000
_cell.length_b   1.000
_cell.length_c   1.000
_cell.angle_alpha   90.00
_cell.angle_beta   90.00
_cell.angle_gamma   90.00
#
_symmetry.space_group_name_H-M   'P 1'
#
loop_
_entity.id
_entity.type
_entity.pdbx_description
1 polymer ?
#
loop_
_entity_poly.entity_id
_entity_poly.type
_entity_poly.pdbx_seq_one_letter_code
_entity_poly.pdbx_strand_id
1 'polypeptide(L)'
;MSLINYLFTHCCAVVFLILAGFMASVHVFAPVPLVLLGLYLGVLAYYPKAWLVAVPALLPILDLSLWTGNLLYNEYDILLSATLAVLYWRKDVEEQLPSPPYRWLYWVLLAAFSASFLQNVWPLFQDTVQPDDIYQGNWNSLRLGKGFFYAWLLWPFMRRELLVSPERSQRLLATGIVASLWVFGLLVLWERHVLGALLSFHDRYEALSAFLDFASTYRITGWFTDMHVGGEAVDGYLVSLTPLAVYLLTRPLRPLAFNAVLLAVGAGFYAIIVTFTRTTIASFSLSMLVTLIVFLVGRRQTLKKTGTALAAPLLLLAVGLFGLVLGFKMAGYQALLVGLLAVVAATLCTYYAVGWGWVWQVLAGLALAGLAAWGISDSALESKWHTYTEAEALRLAVLLAVAQVGLGLLLGRTARKLAIALKNLQVALIFVGLFALLAIGMSSERFEERFAQVGNDLSTREQHWQQMLSFRTPDSLSSLLIGEGIGTIPSLFYQNTLLTRRLPDFHVAEDSGQPVLLLGPSDMTLIQKLILPPHQHYQLTVTARFKSISESLGLRVCKKHILFSDHYPPSCLDTAFKPAQADRWETFHWEFDHAGHSLLDWPTTLIIHNSGVLPVAIRAVALDGSNGEHYIRNGQFADKLQSWLWTIDFDHLPWHSKQLFIHLWLEQGWVGVGVFVVLVVLVCRRQLGLLAKGETVPLAFLPALAAVLLEGLTGTMLDAPRVSTQIYLILFAALQWPEVDRPLKQAKRQRLTRR
;
A
#
# COMPACT_ATOMS: atom_id res chain seq x y z
N MET A 1 -33.77 -4.98 -24.33
CA MET A 1 -32.98 -6.07 -23.69
C MET A 1 -33.70 -7.39 -23.98
N SER A 2 -32.99 -8.42 -24.44
CA SER A 2 -33.58 -9.76 -24.60
C SER A 2 -33.89 -10.37 -23.22
N LEU A 3 -34.93 -11.21 -23.12
CA LEU A 3 -35.26 -11.97 -21.91
C LEU A 3 -34.05 -12.77 -21.37
N ILE A 4 -33.18 -13.22 -22.27
CA ILE A 4 -31.94 -13.94 -21.95
C ILE A 4 -30.96 -13.05 -21.17
N ASN A 5 -30.70 -11.82 -21.62
CA ASN A 5 -29.81 -10.90 -20.91
C ASN A 5 -30.40 -10.50 -19.54
N TYR A 6 -31.73 -10.40 -19.47
CA TYR A 6 -32.42 -10.16 -18.21
C TYR A 6 -32.16 -11.29 -17.21
N LEU A 7 -32.42 -12.54 -17.60
CA LEU A 7 -32.22 -13.70 -16.72
C LEU A 7 -30.75 -13.83 -16.32
N PHE A 8 -29.82 -13.71 -17.26
CA PHE A 8 -28.39 -13.79 -17.00
C PHE A 8 -27.92 -12.79 -15.94
N THR A 9 -28.28 -11.51 -16.09
CA THR A 9 -27.84 -10.46 -15.16
C THR A 9 -28.42 -10.65 -13.75
N HIS A 10 -29.66 -11.10 -13.61
CA HIS A 10 -30.24 -11.37 -12.30
C HIS A 10 -29.65 -12.65 -11.67
N CYS A 11 -29.36 -13.67 -12.47
CA CYS A 11 -28.63 -14.85 -11.99
C CYS A 11 -27.24 -14.46 -11.46
N CYS A 12 -26.48 -13.65 -12.19
CA CYS A 12 -25.19 -13.12 -11.71
C CYS A 12 -25.37 -12.32 -10.41
N ALA A 13 -26.37 -11.44 -10.33
CA ALA A 13 -26.65 -10.67 -9.13
C ALA A 13 -26.92 -11.56 -7.91
N VAL A 14 -27.73 -12.60 -8.08
CA VAL A 14 -28.05 -13.56 -7.02
C VAL A 14 -26.81 -14.36 -6.62
N VAL A 15 -25.98 -14.81 -7.57
CA VAL A 15 -24.73 -15.53 -7.27
C VAL A 15 -23.79 -14.67 -6.43
N PHE A 16 -23.57 -13.41 -6.81
CA PHE A 16 -22.70 -12.52 -6.03
C PHE A 16 -23.29 -12.16 -4.65
N LEU A 17 -24.62 -12.06 -4.54
CA LEU A 17 -25.27 -11.84 -3.24
C LEU A 17 -25.11 -13.06 -2.33
N ILE A 18 -25.29 -14.27 -2.86
CA ILE A 18 -25.06 -15.52 -2.13
C ILE A 18 -23.60 -15.62 -1.72
N LEU A 19 -22.65 -15.30 -2.61
CA LEU A 19 -21.23 -15.32 -2.30
C LEU A 19 -20.88 -14.34 -1.17
N ALA A 20 -21.35 -13.10 -1.25
CA ALA A 20 -21.14 -12.10 -0.19
C ALA A 20 -21.76 -12.53 1.14
N GLY A 21 -23.00 -13.06 1.10
CA GLY A 21 -23.69 -13.57 2.29
C GLY A 21 -22.99 -14.77 2.90
N PHE A 22 -22.52 -15.71 2.07
CA PHE A 22 -21.76 -16.88 2.50
C PHE A 22 -20.48 -16.45 3.21
N MET A 23 -19.62 -15.68 2.55
CA MET A 23 -18.36 -15.19 3.13
C MET A 23 -18.58 -14.41 4.44
N ALA A 24 -19.63 -13.59 4.53
CA ALA A 24 -19.98 -12.87 5.76
C ALA A 24 -20.51 -13.78 6.86
N SER A 25 -21.19 -14.88 6.53
CA SER A 25 -21.76 -15.84 7.48
C SER A 25 -20.73 -16.78 8.10
N VAL A 26 -19.70 -17.18 7.33
CA VAL A 26 -18.62 -18.06 7.81
C VAL A 26 -17.45 -17.29 8.45
N HIS A 27 -17.59 -15.96 8.55
CA HIS A 27 -16.58 -15.10 9.14
C HIS A 27 -16.51 -15.28 10.66
N VAL A 28 -15.29 -15.40 11.20
CA VAL A 28 -14.99 -15.58 12.64
C VAL A 28 -15.64 -14.55 13.58
N PHE A 29 -15.98 -13.36 13.08
CA PHE A 29 -16.59 -12.27 13.85
C PHE A 29 -18.07 -12.05 13.52
N ALA A 30 -18.75 -13.05 12.94
CA ALA A 30 -20.20 -13.01 12.78
C ALA A 30 -20.88 -12.75 14.15
N PRO A 31 -21.87 -11.83 14.24
CA PRO A 31 -22.63 -11.25 13.13
C PRO A 31 -22.14 -9.91 12.56
N VAL A 32 -21.01 -9.34 13.02
CA VAL A 32 -20.60 -7.96 12.65
C VAL A 32 -20.50 -7.74 11.13
N PRO A 33 -19.83 -8.59 10.34
CA PRO A 33 -19.75 -8.43 8.89
C PRO A 33 -21.11 -8.50 8.19
N LEU A 34 -22.07 -9.26 8.70
CA LEU A 34 -23.43 -9.35 8.15
C LEU A 34 -24.20 -8.03 8.34
N VAL A 35 -24.05 -7.39 9.50
CA VAL A 35 -24.66 -6.07 9.77
C VAL A 35 -24.05 -5.02 8.84
N LEU A 36 -22.71 -4.99 8.73
CA LEU A 36 -22.01 -4.06 7.84
C LEU A 36 -22.38 -4.28 6.36
N LEU A 37 -22.51 -5.54 5.94
CA LEU A 37 -22.99 -5.91 4.61
C LEU A 37 -24.41 -5.38 4.37
N GLY A 38 -25.33 -5.59 5.32
CA GLY A 38 -26.71 -5.07 5.23
C GLY A 38 -26.76 -3.55 5.11
N LEU A 39 -25.97 -2.84 5.92
CA LEU A 39 -25.84 -1.38 5.83
C LEU A 39 -25.28 -0.94 4.47
N TYR A 40 -24.23 -1.60 3.98
CA TYR A 40 -23.63 -1.29 2.68
C TYR A 40 -24.61 -1.53 1.52
N LEU A 41 -25.35 -2.65 1.55
CA LEU A 41 -26.39 -2.94 0.57
C LEU A 41 -27.52 -1.89 0.62
N GLY A 42 -27.92 -1.44 1.81
CA GLY A 42 -28.87 -0.34 1.98
C GLY A 42 -28.38 0.97 1.36
N VAL A 43 -27.11 1.31 1.58
CA VAL A 43 -26.45 2.48 0.95
C VAL A 43 -26.42 2.34 -0.56
N LEU A 44 -26.08 1.17 -1.11
CA LEU A 44 -26.06 0.94 -2.56
C LEU A 44 -27.46 0.91 -3.18
N ALA A 45 -28.46 0.42 -2.46
CA ALA A 45 -29.85 0.46 -2.91
C ALA A 45 -30.37 1.90 -3.03
N TYR A 46 -30.02 2.77 -2.07
CA TYR A 46 -30.41 4.18 -2.07
C TYR A 46 -29.53 5.05 -2.99
N TYR A 47 -28.21 4.87 -2.91
CA TYR A 47 -27.23 5.60 -3.71
C TYR A 47 -26.23 4.66 -4.44
N PRO A 48 -26.63 4.14 -5.61
CA PRO A 48 -25.88 3.13 -6.35
C PRO A 48 -24.53 3.56 -6.89
N LYS A 49 -24.16 4.85 -6.81
CA LYS A 49 -22.83 5.33 -7.20
C LYS A 49 -21.86 5.41 -6.01
N ALA A 50 -22.30 5.06 -4.80
CA ALA A 50 -21.48 5.09 -3.59
C ALA A 50 -20.25 4.19 -3.70
N TRP A 51 -20.33 3.08 -4.44
CA TRP A 51 -19.19 2.17 -4.64
C TRP A 51 -17.98 2.83 -5.31
N LEU A 52 -18.17 3.88 -6.13
CA LEU A 52 -17.07 4.66 -6.71
C LEU A 52 -16.21 5.35 -5.63
N VAL A 53 -16.77 5.58 -4.45
CA VAL A 53 -16.05 6.05 -3.26
C VAL A 53 -15.62 4.87 -2.40
N ALA A 54 -16.54 3.95 -2.09
CA ALA A 54 -16.31 2.88 -1.12
C ALA A 54 -15.21 1.91 -1.54
N VAL A 55 -15.19 1.48 -2.81
CA VAL A 55 -14.20 0.52 -3.34
C VAL A 55 -12.76 1.04 -3.14
N PRO A 56 -12.36 2.21 -3.65
CA PRO A 56 -11.00 2.71 -3.38
C PRO A 56 -10.79 3.11 -1.92
N ALA A 57 -11.76 3.72 -1.24
CA ALA A 57 -11.57 4.24 0.12
C ALA A 57 -11.37 3.16 1.18
N LEU A 58 -12.03 2.01 1.01
CA LEU A 58 -12.00 0.89 1.96
C LEU A 58 -10.93 -0.15 1.63
N LEU A 59 -10.30 -0.07 0.45
CA LEU A 59 -9.22 -0.97 0.03
C LEU A 59 -8.12 -1.13 1.09
N PRO A 60 -7.56 -0.05 1.69
CA PRO A 60 -6.45 -0.20 2.65
C PRO A 60 -6.85 -0.78 4.01
N ILE A 61 -8.14 -0.86 4.36
CA ILE A 61 -8.60 -1.29 5.71
C ILE A 61 -9.40 -2.60 5.73
N LEU A 62 -10.00 -3.02 4.61
CA LEU A 62 -10.81 -4.25 4.59
C LEU A 62 -9.97 -5.51 4.37
N ASP A 63 -9.14 -5.82 5.36
CA ASP A 63 -8.41 -7.09 5.45
C ASP A 63 -8.11 -7.41 6.91
N LEU A 64 -8.98 -8.22 7.50
CA LEU A 64 -8.86 -8.74 8.86
C LEU A 64 -8.23 -10.13 8.87
N SER A 65 -7.51 -10.53 7.81
CA SER A 65 -6.87 -11.85 7.73
C SER A 65 -5.85 -12.05 8.87
N LEU A 66 -5.27 -10.97 9.41
CA LEU A 66 -4.44 -11.00 10.63
C LEU A 66 -5.16 -11.54 11.86
N TRP A 67 -6.48 -11.38 11.94
CA TRP A 67 -7.31 -11.84 13.05
C TRP A 67 -8.09 -13.10 12.72
N THR A 68 -8.50 -13.29 11.46
CA THR A 68 -9.31 -14.45 11.05
C THR A 68 -8.48 -15.65 10.63
N GLY A 69 -7.20 -15.46 10.30
CA GLY A 69 -6.34 -16.52 9.72
C GLY A 69 -6.68 -16.90 8.29
N ASN A 70 -7.69 -16.27 7.68
CA ASN A 70 -8.17 -16.66 6.36
C ASN A 70 -7.52 -15.82 5.25
N LEU A 71 -6.66 -16.46 4.47
CA LEU A 71 -5.96 -15.84 3.35
C LEU A 71 -6.68 -15.99 2.00
N LEU A 72 -7.70 -16.86 1.91
CA LEU A 72 -8.42 -17.15 0.66
C LEU A 72 -9.37 -16.02 0.29
N TYR A 73 -10.18 -15.57 1.25
CA TYR A 73 -11.12 -14.47 1.09
C TYR A 73 -11.07 -13.53 2.30
N ASN A 74 -11.36 -12.26 2.05
CA ASN A 74 -11.36 -11.20 3.07
C ASN A 74 -12.58 -10.28 2.94
N GLU A 75 -12.66 -9.27 3.79
CA GLU A 75 -13.79 -8.36 3.89
C GLU A 75 -13.90 -7.45 2.65
N TYR A 76 -12.79 -7.22 1.95
CA TYR A 76 -12.80 -6.53 0.68
C TYR A 76 -13.51 -7.37 -0.40
N ASP A 77 -13.34 -8.69 -0.41
CA ASP A 77 -14.07 -9.58 -1.32
C ASP A 77 -15.59 -9.55 -1.06
N ILE A 78 -15.99 -9.44 0.21
CA ILE A 78 -17.40 -9.24 0.60
C ILE A 78 -17.92 -7.91 0.02
N LEU A 79 -17.17 -6.82 0.18
CA LEU A 79 -17.52 -5.51 -0.37
C LEU A 79 -17.68 -5.56 -1.90
N LEU A 80 -16.72 -6.16 -2.61
CA LEU A 80 -16.73 -6.24 -4.07
C LEU A 80 -17.86 -7.13 -4.58
N SER A 81 -18.10 -8.28 -3.95
CA SER A 81 -19.22 -9.17 -4.30
C SER A 81 -20.57 -8.48 -4.06
N ALA A 82 -20.75 -7.80 -2.92
CA ALA A 82 -21.96 -7.03 -2.64
C ALA A 82 -22.18 -5.90 -3.66
N THR A 83 -21.09 -5.23 -4.06
CA THR A 83 -21.11 -4.19 -5.09
C THR A 83 -21.58 -4.77 -6.42
N LEU A 84 -20.98 -5.88 -6.87
CA LEU A 84 -21.37 -6.54 -8.12
C LEU A 84 -22.81 -7.04 -8.08
N ALA A 85 -23.27 -7.59 -6.95
CA ALA A 85 -24.65 -8.02 -6.77
C ALA A 85 -25.65 -6.89 -7.10
N VAL A 86 -25.45 -5.70 -6.52
CA VAL A 86 -26.31 -4.55 -6.78
C VAL A 86 -26.15 -4.03 -8.21
N LEU A 87 -24.92 -3.97 -8.74
CA LEU A 87 -24.68 -3.47 -10.10
C LEU A 87 -25.33 -4.34 -11.18
N TYR A 88 -25.26 -5.66 -11.05
CA TYR A 88 -25.95 -6.60 -11.94
C TYR A 88 -27.47 -6.55 -11.76
N TRP A 89 -27.96 -6.32 -10.53
CA TRP A 89 -29.40 -6.21 -10.25
C TRP A 89 -30.06 -5.00 -10.92
N ARG A 90 -29.38 -3.86 -10.98
CA ARG A 90 -29.96 -2.58 -11.43
C ARG A 90 -30.25 -2.48 -12.94
N LYS A 91 -30.14 -3.58 -13.69
CA LYS A 91 -30.44 -3.65 -15.14
C LYS A 91 -29.63 -2.63 -15.96
N ASP A 92 -28.46 -2.27 -15.45
CA ASP A 92 -27.56 -1.28 -16.04
C ASP A 92 -26.47 -1.93 -16.93
N VAL A 93 -26.60 -3.22 -17.28
CA VAL A 93 -25.68 -3.96 -18.16
C VAL A 93 -26.04 -3.74 -19.63
N GLU A 94 -26.16 -2.48 -20.05
CA GLU A 94 -25.99 -2.18 -21.47
C GLU A 94 -24.48 -2.00 -21.68
N GLU A 95 -23.83 -3.07 -22.10
CA GLU A 95 -22.40 -3.14 -22.42
C GLU A 95 -22.07 -2.14 -23.52
N GLN A 96 -21.76 -0.90 -23.12
CA GLN A 96 -20.92 -0.06 -23.95
C GLN A 96 -19.49 -0.53 -23.71
N LEU A 97 -19.14 -1.69 -24.27
CA LEU A 97 -17.74 -2.06 -24.46
C LEU A 97 -17.10 -1.05 -25.42
N PRO A 98 -15.79 -0.78 -25.32
CA PRO A 98 -15.12 0.17 -26.21
C PRO A 98 -15.19 -0.27 -27.68
N SER A 99 -14.88 0.64 -28.60
CA SER A 99 -14.71 0.25 -30.00
C SER A 99 -13.49 -0.67 -30.17
N PRO A 100 -13.46 -1.55 -31.19
CA PRO A 100 -12.23 -2.20 -31.61
C PRO A 100 -11.10 -1.16 -31.83
N PRO A 101 -9.83 -1.49 -31.51
CA PRO A 101 -9.31 -2.79 -31.06
C PRO A 101 -9.37 -3.04 -29.54
N TYR A 102 -9.73 -2.03 -28.74
CA TYR A 102 -9.64 -2.11 -27.27
C TYR A 102 -10.56 -3.17 -26.65
N ARG A 103 -11.73 -3.39 -27.28
CA ARG A 103 -12.66 -4.46 -26.87
C ARG A 103 -12.03 -5.84 -27.02
N TRP A 104 -11.35 -6.09 -28.14
CA TRP A 104 -10.70 -7.38 -28.39
C TRP A 104 -9.62 -7.64 -27.36
N LEU A 105 -8.77 -6.64 -27.08
CA LEU A 105 -7.74 -6.79 -26.06
C LEU A 105 -8.30 -7.11 -24.68
N TYR A 106 -9.41 -6.47 -24.28
CA TYR A 106 -10.06 -6.73 -22.99
C TYR A 106 -10.54 -8.19 -22.86
N TRP A 107 -11.06 -8.79 -23.93
CA TRP A 107 -11.44 -10.21 -23.95
C TRP A 107 -10.26 -11.17 -24.10
N VAL A 108 -9.22 -10.79 -24.86
CA VAL A 108 -7.98 -11.57 -24.99
C VAL A 108 -7.25 -11.63 -23.65
N LEU A 109 -7.21 -10.53 -22.90
CA LEU A 109 -6.69 -10.50 -21.52
C LEU A 109 -7.45 -11.49 -20.63
N LEU A 110 -8.78 -11.48 -20.67
CA LEU A 110 -9.59 -12.45 -19.92
C LEU A 110 -9.27 -13.88 -20.33
N ALA A 111 -9.21 -14.16 -21.64
CA ALA A 111 -8.95 -15.51 -22.14
C ALA A 111 -7.56 -16.02 -21.74
N ALA A 112 -6.52 -15.20 -21.90
CA ALA A 112 -5.15 -15.53 -21.53
C ALA A 112 -5.01 -15.77 -20.02
N PHE A 113 -5.56 -14.86 -19.20
CA PHE A 113 -5.54 -15.00 -17.74
C PHE A 113 -6.35 -16.23 -17.29
N SER A 114 -7.53 -16.45 -17.88
CA SER A 114 -8.38 -17.59 -17.53
C SER A 114 -7.75 -18.93 -17.92
N ALA A 115 -7.00 -18.99 -19.02
CA ALA A 115 -6.30 -20.21 -19.42
C ALA A 115 -5.26 -20.62 -18.37
N SER A 116 -4.41 -19.68 -17.94
CA SER A 116 -3.41 -19.90 -16.88
C SER A 116 -4.06 -20.16 -15.51
N PHE A 117 -5.14 -19.44 -15.16
CA PHE A 117 -5.90 -19.68 -13.93
C PHE A 117 -6.50 -21.08 -13.89
N LEU A 118 -7.20 -21.49 -14.96
CA LEU A 118 -7.86 -22.80 -15.04
C LEU A 118 -6.85 -23.93 -15.02
N GLN A 119 -5.64 -23.75 -15.58
CA GLN A 119 -4.58 -24.77 -15.51
C GLN A 119 -4.26 -25.17 -14.07
N ASN A 120 -4.19 -24.21 -13.14
CA ASN A 120 -3.88 -24.50 -11.74
C ASN A 120 -5.14 -24.81 -10.91
N VAL A 121 -6.30 -24.28 -11.26
CA VAL A 121 -7.56 -24.53 -10.54
C VAL A 121 -8.21 -25.86 -10.92
N TRP A 122 -8.00 -26.38 -12.13
CA TRP A 122 -8.65 -27.60 -12.61
C TRP A 122 -8.48 -28.82 -11.68
N PRO A 123 -7.29 -29.10 -11.11
CA PRO A 123 -7.12 -30.22 -10.19
C PRO A 123 -7.94 -30.09 -8.90
N LEU A 124 -8.36 -28.88 -8.49
CA LEU A 124 -9.23 -28.70 -7.31
C LEU A 124 -10.62 -29.33 -7.49
N PHE A 125 -11.07 -29.53 -8.74
CA PHE A 125 -12.30 -30.26 -9.03
C PHE A 125 -12.13 -31.78 -8.97
N GLN A 126 -10.89 -32.26 -8.91
CA GLN A 126 -10.55 -33.68 -8.83
C GLN A 126 -10.23 -34.09 -7.39
N ASP A 127 -9.44 -33.28 -6.69
CA ASP A 127 -9.11 -33.45 -5.27
C ASP A 127 -9.52 -32.21 -4.47
N THR A 128 -10.49 -32.38 -3.57
CA THR A 128 -11.05 -31.28 -2.76
C THR A 128 -10.32 -31.07 -1.44
N VAL A 129 -9.18 -31.73 -1.21
CA VAL A 129 -8.43 -31.56 0.03
C VAL A 129 -7.86 -30.16 0.08
N GLN A 130 -8.38 -29.34 0.98
CA GLN A 130 -7.79 -28.03 1.26
C GLN A 130 -6.42 -28.25 1.91
N PRO A 131 -5.31 -27.73 1.34
CA PRO A 131 -4.01 -27.81 1.96
C PRO A 131 -4.02 -27.01 3.26
N ASP A 132 -3.14 -27.37 4.18
CA ASP A 132 -3.01 -26.64 5.43
C ASP A 132 -2.38 -25.26 5.20
N ASP A 133 -1.47 -25.16 4.22
CA ASP A 133 -0.98 -23.90 3.64
C ASP A 133 -1.55 -23.64 2.25
N ILE A 134 -2.28 -22.54 2.11
CA ILE A 134 -2.85 -22.11 0.83
C ILE A 134 -1.77 -21.84 -0.21
N TYR A 135 -0.61 -21.31 0.19
CA TYR A 135 0.45 -20.91 -0.75
C TYR A 135 1.12 -22.09 -1.44
N GLN A 136 1.19 -23.25 -0.79
CA GLN A 136 1.83 -24.46 -1.33
C GLN A 136 0.90 -25.28 -2.23
N GLY A 137 -0.40 -24.98 -2.25
CA GLY A 137 -1.37 -25.69 -3.06
C GLY A 137 -2.07 -24.83 -4.11
N ASN A 138 -2.89 -25.50 -4.91
CA ASN A 138 -3.64 -24.90 -6.02
C ASN A 138 -4.67 -23.84 -5.57
N TRP A 139 -5.02 -23.83 -4.27
CA TRP A 139 -5.90 -22.84 -3.66
C TRP A 139 -5.31 -21.42 -3.71
N ASN A 140 -3.98 -21.26 -3.77
CA ASN A 140 -3.36 -19.95 -3.98
C ASN A 140 -3.81 -19.30 -5.30
N SER A 141 -4.14 -20.11 -6.32
CA SER A 141 -4.67 -19.60 -7.58
C SER A 141 -5.98 -18.83 -7.39
N LEU A 142 -6.87 -19.34 -6.52
CA LEU A 142 -8.12 -18.67 -6.17
C LEU A 142 -7.86 -17.35 -5.42
N ARG A 143 -6.91 -17.36 -4.48
CA ARG A 143 -6.47 -16.16 -3.75
C ARG A 143 -5.98 -15.09 -4.72
N LEU A 144 -5.09 -15.42 -5.66
CA LEU A 144 -4.48 -14.45 -6.56
C LEU A 144 -5.39 -14.04 -7.73
N GLY A 145 -6.07 -15.02 -8.33
CA GLY A 145 -6.91 -14.82 -9.51
C GLY A 145 -8.04 -13.81 -9.29
N LYS A 146 -8.60 -13.77 -8.08
CA LYS A 146 -9.74 -12.90 -7.74
C LYS A 146 -9.46 -11.41 -8.04
N GLY A 147 -8.21 -10.96 -7.87
CA GLY A 147 -7.86 -9.55 -8.08
C GLY A 147 -8.12 -9.08 -9.51
N PHE A 148 -7.69 -9.87 -10.50
CA PHE A 148 -7.97 -9.59 -11.91
C PHE A 148 -9.46 -9.73 -12.23
N PHE A 149 -10.12 -10.81 -11.78
CA PHE A 149 -11.52 -11.05 -12.10
C PHE A 149 -12.44 -9.95 -11.56
N TYR A 150 -12.23 -9.48 -10.33
CA TYR A 150 -12.99 -8.35 -9.79
C TYR A 150 -12.77 -7.06 -10.60
N ALA A 151 -11.52 -6.74 -10.95
CA ALA A 151 -11.22 -5.57 -11.79
C ALA A 151 -11.89 -5.67 -13.16
N TRP A 152 -11.85 -6.85 -13.76
CA TRP A 152 -12.50 -7.14 -15.03
C TRP A 152 -14.01 -6.96 -14.93
N LEU A 153 -14.67 -7.55 -13.93
CA LEU A 153 -16.13 -7.46 -13.72
C LEU A 153 -16.61 -6.03 -13.39
N LEU A 154 -15.85 -5.26 -12.62
CA LEU A 154 -16.22 -3.90 -12.21
C LEU A 154 -16.03 -2.87 -13.33
N TRP A 155 -15.05 -3.07 -14.21
CA TRP A 155 -14.66 -2.08 -15.20
C TRP A 155 -15.81 -1.63 -16.14
N PRO A 156 -16.64 -2.54 -16.73
CA PRO A 156 -17.76 -2.14 -17.58
C PRO A 156 -18.73 -1.17 -16.89
N PHE A 157 -19.04 -1.41 -15.61
CA PHE A 157 -19.90 -0.54 -14.81
C PHE A 157 -19.23 0.81 -14.54
N MET A 158 -17.94 0.82 -14.20
CA MET A 158 -17.17 2.05 -14.02
C MET A 158 -17.18 2.91 -15.30
N ARG A 159 -16.92 2.27 -16.45
CA ARG A 159 -16.89 2.92 -17.76
C ARG A 159 -18.24 3.53 -18.11
N ARG A 160 -19.34 2.79 -17.90
CA ARG A 160 -20.70 3.30 -18.12
C ARG A 160 -20.96 4.54 -17.27
N GLU A 161 -20.62 4.50 -15.99
CA GLU A 161 -20.80 5.64 -15.10
C GLU A 161 -20.01 6.87 -15.53
N LEU A 162 -18.79 6.67 -16.06
CA LEU A 162 -17.96 7.73 -16.63
C LEU A 162 -18.49 8.26 -17.97
N LEU A 163 -19.31 7.50 -18.70
CA LEU A 163 -19.95 7.93 -19.96
C LEU A 163 -21.28 8.67 -19.71
N VAL A 164 -22.10 8.16 -18.79
CA VAL A 164 -23.44 8.70 -18.51
C VAL A 164 -23.36 9.98 -17.67
N SER A 165 -22.49 10.01 -16.65
CA SER A 165 -22.30 11.20 -15.82
C SER A 165 -20.82 11.47 -15.54
N PRO A 166 -20.04 11.89 -16.55
CA PRO A 166 -18.58 12.01 -16.44
C PRO A 166 -18.13 12.83 -15.23
N GLU A 167 -18.65 14.04 -15.05
CA GLU A 167 -18.22 14.95 -13.98
C GLU A 167 -18.57 14.46 -12.58
N ARG A 168 -19.74 13.82 -12.42
CA ARG A 168 -20.18 13.31 -11.11
C ARG A 168 -19.39 12.06 -10.74
N SER A 169 -19.24 11.14 -11.68
CA SER A 169 -18.52 9.87 -11.47
C SER A 169 -17.02 10.12 -11.24
N GLN A 170 -16.40 11.05 -11.97
CA GLN A 170 -15.03 11.47 -11.73
C GLN A 170 -14.85 12.10 -10.34
N ARG A 171 -15.80 12.92 -9.87
CA ARG A 171 -15.74 13.49 -8.51
C ARG A 171 -15.87 12.44 -7.42
N LEU A 172 -16.75 11.45 -7.59
CA LEU A 172 -16.90 10.35 -6.64
C LEU A 172 -15.64 9.49 -6.59
N LEU A 173 -15.11 9.10 -7.76
CA LEU A 173 -13.85 8.36 -7.84
C LEU A 173 -12.68 9.14 -7.22
N ALA A 174 -12.57 10.43 -7.51
CA ALA A 174 -11.58 11.31 -6.91
C ALA A 174 -11.73 11.39 -5.37
N THR A 175 -12.97 11.47 -4.87
CA THR A 175 -13.24 11.44 -3.43
C THR A 175 -12.80 10.12 -2.82
N GLY A 176 -13.08 9.00 -3.49
CA GLY A 176 -12.63 7.67 -3.08
C GLY A 176 -11.11 7.54 -3.01
N ILE A 177 -10.38 8.00 -4.03
CA ILE A 177 -8.92 8.01 -4.07
C ILE A 177 -8.32 8.86 -2.93
N VAL A 178 -8.87 10.06 -2.73
CA VAL A 178 -8.42 10.97 -1.66
C VAL A 178 -8.69 10.37 -0.29
N ALA A 179 -9.89 9.82 -0.07
CA ALA A 179 -10.25 9.13 1.16
C ALA A 179 -9.33 7.92 1.42
N SER A 180 -8.99 7.15 0.39
CA SER A 180 -8.06 6.01 0.47
C SER A 180 -6.68 6.42 0.99
N LEU A 181 -6.10 7.48 0.44
CA LEU A 181 -4.81 8.03 0.91
C LEU A 181 -4.89 8.61 2.32
N TRP A 182 -6.01 9.23 2.70
CA TRP A 182 -6.23 9.71 4.07
C TRP A 182 -6.31 8.56 5.07
N VAL A 183 -7.14 7.56 4.78
CA VAL A 183 -7.30 6.37 5.61
C VAL A 183 -5.95 5.68 5.78
N PHE A 184 -5.22 5.46 4.68
CA PHE A 184 -3.90 4.85 4.74
C PHE A 184 -2.87 5.72 5.47
N GLY A 185 -2.89 7.04 5.26
CA GLY A 185 -2.04 7.98 5.99
C GLY A 185 -2.28 7.93 7.50
N LEU A 186 -3.54 7.89 7.94
CA LEU A 186 -3.89 7.73 9.35
C LEU A 186 -3.42 6.39 9.91
N LEU A 187 -3.56 5.30 9.14
CA LEU A 187 -3.02 3.99 9.53
C LEU A 187 -1.50 4.04 9.70
N VAL A 188 -0.77 4.69 8.79
CA VAL A 188 0.69 4.83 8.88
C VAL A 188 1.08 5.65 10.12
N LEU A 189 0.36 6.73 10.41
CA LEU A 189 0.61 7.53 11.61
C LEU A 189 0.25 6.77 12.90
N TRP A 190 -0.77 5.91 12.89
CA TRP A 190 -1.08 5.00 13.99
C TRP A 190 0.01 3.93 14.17
N GLU A 191 0.39 3.27 13.08
CA GLU A 191 1.38 2.20 13.06
C GLU A 191 2.75 2.70 13.54
N ARG A 192 3.08 3.96 13.27
CA ARG A 192 4.31 4.61 13.76
C ARG A 192 4.17 5.31 15.12
N HIS A 193 3.08 5.07 15.83
CA HIS A 193 2.77 5.68 17.14
C HIS A 193 2.63 7.22 17.16
N VAL A 194 2.68 7.89 16.01
CA VAL A 194 2.52 9.35 15.90
C VAL A 194 1.13 9.77 16.40
N LEU A 195 0.06 9.03 16.06
CA LEU A 195 -1.28 9.32 16.57
C LEU A 195 -1.39 9.08 18.08
N GLY A 196 -0.72 8.04 18.60
CA GLY A 196 -0.66 7.75 20.03
C GLY A 196 -0.07 8.92 20.80
N ALA A 197 1.11 9.37 20.40
CA ALA A 197 1.83 10.50 21.00
C ALA A 197 1.07 11.84 20.87
N LEU A 198 0.37 12.07 19.75
CA LEU A 198 -0.44 13.29 19.57
C LEU A 198 -1.66 13.32 20.50
N LEU A 199 -2.30 12.18 20.73
CA LEU A 199 -3.53 12.06 21.51
C LEU A 199 -3.30 11.89 23.00
N SER A 200 -2.12 11.41 23.42
CA SER A 200 -1.76 11.27 24.83
C SER A 200 -1.45 12.60 25.52
N PHE A 201 -1.27 13.70 24.78
CA PHE A 201 -1.02 15.08 25.26
C PHE A 201 0.15 15.27 26.23
N HIS A 202 0.97 14.25 26.47
CA HIS A 202 2.03 14.30 27.48
C HIS A 202 3.30 15.01 26.97
N ASP A 203 3.64 14.87 25.68
CA ASP A 203 4.73 15.63 25.06
C ASP A 203 4.55 15.81 23.54
N ARG A 204 4.57 17.05 23.05
CA ARG A 204 4.50 17.34 21.60
C ARG A 204 5.80 16.97 20.89
N TYR A 205 6.91 16.92 21.60
CA TYR A 205 8.20 16.51 21.06
C TYR A 205 8.23 15.01 20.76
N GLU A 206 7.51 14.19 21.54
CA GLU A 206 7.38 12.75 21.28
C GLU A 206 6.69 12.49 19.93
N ALA A 207 5.59 13.19 19.64
CA ALA A 207 4.89 13.07 18.36
C ALA A 207 5.77 13.51 17.18
N LEU A 208 6.52 14.60 17.34
CA LEU A 208 7.44 15.09 16.31
C LEU A 208 8.62 14.11 16.11
N SER A 209 9.15 13.55 17.19
CA SER A 209 10.22 12.54 17.17
C SER A 209 9.76 11.27 16.45
N ALA A 210 8.59 10.73 16.78
CA ALA A 210 8.02 9.55 16.11
C ALA A 210 7.74 9.82 14.61
N PHE A 211 7.28 11.02 14.27
CA PHE A 211 7.02 11.41 12.88
C PHE A 211 8.30 11.50 12.05
N LEU A 212 9.39 12.00 12.65
CA LEU A 212 10.69 12.19 12.02
C LEU A 212 11.69 11.04 12.25
N ASP A 213 11.26 9.93 12.84
CA ASP A 213 12.10 8.76 13.02
C ASP A 213 12.32 7.99 11.70
N PHE A 214 13.37 8.35 10.99
CA PHE A 214 13.81 7.63 9.79
C PHE A 214 14.95 6.64 10.07
N ALA A 215 15.34 6.46 11.34
CA ALA A 215 16.42 5.55 11.73
C ALA A 215 15.91 4.14 12.07
N SER A 216 14.64 4.00 12.48
CA SER A 216 13.98 2.72 12.74
C SER A 216 14.22 1.66 11.65
N THR A 217 14.41 0.40 12.06
CA THR A 217 14.50 -0.71 11.10
C THR A 217 13.13 -1.19 10.59
N TYR A 218 12.05 -0.78 11.26
CA TYR A 218 10.67 -1.15 10.94
C TYR A 218 10.15 -0.50 9.66
N ARG A 219 9.63 -1.33 8.75
CA ARG A 219 8.95 -0.92 7.51
C ARG A 219 7.44 -0.98 7.73
N ILE A 220 6.74 0.09 7.35
CA ILE A 220 5.28 0.11 7.47
C ILE A 220 4.63 -0.96 6.58
N THR A 221 3.51 -1.47 7.06
CA THR A 221 2.73 -2.54 6.42
C THR A 221 1.27 -2.15 6.24
N GLY A 222 0.78 -1.17 6.99
CA GLY A 222 -0.65 -0.85 7.07
C GLY A 222 -1.47 -2.09 7.40
N TRP A 223 -2.74 -2.12 7.01
CA TRP A 223 -3.57 -3.32 7.13
C TRP A 223 -3.49 -4.18 5.86
N PHE A 224 -2.29 -4.31 5.30
CA PHE A 224 -2.01 -5.23 4.22
C PHE A 224 -1.50 -6.55 4.78
N THR A 225 -2.41 -7.48 5.09
CA THR A 225 -2.02 -8.81 5.58
C THR A 225 -1.12 -9.53 4.59
N ASP A 226 -1.22 -9.21 3.28
CA ASP A 226 -0.28 -9.69 2.25
C ASP A 226 1.21 -9.48 2.60
N MET A 227 1.52 -8.52 3.50
CA MET A 227 2.87 -8.27 4.01
C MET A 227 3.38 -9.30 5.04
N HIS A 228 2.58 -10.30 5.45
CA HIS A 228 2.99 -11.36 6.40
C HIS A 228 4.15 -12.24 5.88
N VAL A 229 4.33 -12.29 4.57
CA VAL A 229 5.46 -12.93 3.87
C VAL A 229 6.43 -11.91 3.28
N GLY A 230 6.29 -10.63 3.64
CA GLY A 230 6.94 -9.52 2.97
C GLY A 230 6.24 -9.14 1.65
N GLY A 231 7.01 -8.71 0.66
CA GLY A 231 6.49 -8.32 -0.66
C GLY A 231 6.41 -6.81 -0.89
N GLU A 232 5.72 -6.44 -1.97
CA GLU A 232 5.58 -5.06 -2.46
C GLU A 232 4.11 -4.61 -2.60
N ALA A 233 3.20 -5.18 -1.79
CA ALA A 233 1.78 -4.85 -1.83
C ALA A 233 1.52 -3.36 -1.53
N VAL A 234 2.06 -2.87 -0.41
CA VAL A 234 1.93 -1.46 0.00
C VAL A 234 2.56 -0.52 -1.02
N ASP A 235 3.73 -0.90 -1.54
CA ASP A 235 4.49 -0.12 -2.51
C ASP A 235 3.71 0.01 -3.81
N GLY A 236 3.21 -1.10 -4.36
CA GLY A 236 2.35 -1.14 -5.53
C GLY A 236 1.07 -0.30 -5.35
N TYR A 237 0.45 -0.36 -4.17
CA TYR A 237 -0.70 0.47 -3.82
C TYR A 237 -0.36 1.98 -3.85
N LEU A 238 0.72 2.39 -3.19
CA LEU A 238 1.12 3.79 -3.08
C LEU A 238 1.58 4.38 -4.42
N VAL A 239 2.44 3.69 -5.16
CA VAL A 239 3.03 4.21 -6.42
C VAL A 239 1.99 4.30 -7.53
N SER A 240 0.98 3.43 -7.52
CA SER A 240 -0.11 3.47 -8.50
C SER A 240 -1.18 4.52 -8.16
N LEU A 241 -1.43 4.81 -6.88
CA LEU A 241 -2.52 5.71 -6.46
C LEU A 241 -2.09 7.17 -6.34
N THR A 242 -0.89 7.44 -5.79
CA THR A 242 -0.44 8.80 -5.48
C THR A 242 -0.41 9.73 -6.70
N PRO A 243 0.03 9.30 -7.90
CA PRO A 243 0.02 10.17 -9.09
C PRO A 243 -1.39 10.58 -9.54
N LEU A 244 -2.40 9.74 -9.29
CA LEU A 244 -3.81 10.06 -9.57
C LEU A 244 -4.29 11.19 -8.64
N ALA A 245 -3.87 11.20 -7.38
CA ALA A 245 -4.18 12.29 -6.44
C ALA A 245 -3.45 13.59 -6.81
N VAL A 246 -2.18 13.51 -7.26
CA VAL A 246 -1.43 14.68 -7.77
C VAL A 246 -2.13 15.31 -8.97
N TYR A 247 -2.69 14.50 -9.87
CA TYR A 247 -3.51 15.01 -10.97
C TYR A 247 -4.70 15.86 -10.50
N LEU A 248 -5.36 15.51 -9.39
CA LEU A 248 -6.50 16.25 -8.86
C LEU A 248 -6.13 17.69 -8.44
N LEU A 249 -4.89 17.94 -8.03
CA LEU A 249 -4.40 19.29 -7.72
C LEU A 249 -4.39 20.22 -8.94
N THR A 250 -4.36 19.66 -10.16
CA THR A 250 -4.46 20.43 -11.40
C THR A 250 -5.89 20.86 -11.74
N ARG A 251 -6.90 20.28 -11.06
CA ARG A 251 -8.31 20.55 -11.31
C ARG A 251 -8.82 21.76 -10.54
N PRO A 252 -9.89 22.42 -11.02
CA PRO A 252 -10.56 23.46 -10.25
C PRO A 252 -11.32 22.84 -9.07
N LEU A 253 -10.78 22.98 -7.87
CA LEU A 253 -11.37 22.48 -6.62
C LEU A 253 -11.77 23.64 -5.70
N ARG A 254 -12.76 23.40 -4.83
CA ARG A 254 -13.06 24.31 -3.71
C ARG A 254 -11.86 24.31 -2.74
N PRO A 255 -11.59 25.41 -2.00
CA PRO A 255 -10.41 25.51 -1.13
C PRO A 255 -10.28 24.36 -0.12
N LEU A 256 -11.37 23.96 0.53
CA LEU A 256 -11.37 22.83 1.47
C LEU A 256 -11.00 21.51 0.77
N ALA A 257 -11.59 21.23 -0.39
CA ALA A 257 -11.30 20.03 -1.16
C ALA A 257 -9.87 20.03 -1.71
N PHE A 258 -9.36 21.19 -2.11
CA PHE A 258 -7.98 21.36 -2.55
C PHE A 258 -6.99 21.02 -1.43
N ASN A 259 -7.20 21.58 -0.24
CA ASN A 259 -6.36 21.29 0.93
C ASN A 259 -6.46 19.81 1.34
N ALA A 260 -7.65 19.21 1.27
CA ALA A 260 -7.84 17.79 1.56
C ALA A 260 -7.06 16.90 0.57
N VAL A 261 -7.06 17.21 -0.72
CA VAL A 261 -6.26 16.50 -1.73
C VAL A 261 -4.76 16.70 -1.47
N LEU A 262 -4.35 17.92 -1.16
CA LEU A 262 -2.95 18.28 -0.95
C LEU A 262 -2.35 17.56 0.26
N LEU A 263 -3.10 17.49 1.36
CA LEU A 263 -2.72 16.72 2.55
C LEU A 263 -2.73 15.21 2.27
N ALA A 264 -3.68 14.69 1.47
CA ALA A 264 -3.67 13.29 1.06
C ALA A 264 -2.44 12.92 0.22
N VAL A 265 -2.01 13.81 -0.69
CA VAL A 265 -0.75 13.65 -1.44
C VAL A 265 0.45 13.67 -0.49
N GLY A 266 0.47 14.57 0.49
CA GLY A 266 1.50 14.61 1.53
C GLY A 266 1.55 13.32 2.37
N ALA A 267 0.39 12.77 2.74
CA ALA A 267 0.28 11.51 3.48
C ALA A 267 0.80 10.32 2.65
N GLY A 268 0.42 10.23 1.36
CA GLY A 268 0.94 9.22 0.45
C GLY A 268 2.46 9.32 0.26
N PHE A 269 2.99 10.55 0.15
CA PHE A 269 4.43 10.78 0.06
C PHE A 269 5.18 10.39 1.34
N TYR A 270 4.66 10.78 2.51
CA TYR A 270 5.22 10.36 3.79
C TYR A 270 5.25 8.83 3.90
N ALA A 271 4.15 8.17 3.57
CA ALA A 271 4.07 6.71 3.55
C ALA A 271 5.11 6.06 2.64
N ILE A 272 5.36 6.62 1.44
CA ILE A 272 6.41 6.16 0.52
C ILE A 272 7.81 6.28 1.13
N ILE A 273 8.09 7.32 1.92
CA ILE A 273 9.39 7.45 2.59
C ILE A 273 9.54 6.38 3.67
N VAL A 274 8.52 6.20 4.52
CA VAL A 274 8.58 5.29 5.68
C VAL A 274 8.36 3.82 5.31
N THR A 275 8.18 3.49 4.03
CA THR A 275 8.36 2.10 3.56
C THR A 275 9.84 1.71 3.52
N PHE A 276 10.76 2.68 3.52
CA PHE A 276 12.20 2.49 3.38
C PHE A 276 12.60 1.70 2.12
N THR A 277 11.72 1.62 1.12
CA THR A 277 11.95 0.87 -0.12
C THR A 277 12.57 1.77 -1.18
N ARG A 278 13.80 1.46 -1.59
CA ARG A 278 14.57 2.23 -2.58
C ARG A 278 13.85 2.32 -3.92
N THR A 279 13.34 1.20 -4.43
CA THR A 279 12.61 1.17 -5.70
C THR A 279 11.35 2.01 -5.63
N THR A 280 10.58 1.95 -4.55
CA THR A 280 9.34 2.73 -4.38
C THR A 280 9.58 4.24 -4.43
N ILE A 281 10.65 4.72 -3.79
CA ILE A 281 11.07 6.13 -3.87
C ILE A 281 11.49 6.48 -5.31
N ALA A 282 12.22 5.60 -6.00
CA ALA A 282 12.62 5.80 -7.39
C ALA A 282 11.40 5.81 -8.34
N SER A 283 10.45 4.88 -8.17
CA SER A 283 9.18 4.77 -8.87
C SER A 283 8.32 6.03 -8.69
N PHE A 284 8.20 6.51 -7.45
CA PHE A 284 7.50 7.76 -7.18
C PHE A 284 8.20 8.96 -7.84
N SER A 285 9.53 9.05 -7.73
CA SER A 285 10.32 10.12 -8.35
C SER A 285 10.17 10.14 -9.87
N LEU A 286 10.20 8.97 -10.52
CA LEU A 286 9.92 8.83 -11.94
C LEU A 286 8.50 9.27 -12.28
N SER A 287 7.51 8.93 -11.46
CA SER A 287 6.12 9.37 -11.65
C SER A 287 5.99 10.90 -11.61
N MET A 288 6.71 11.59 -10.71
CA MET A 288 6.71 13.04 -10.62
C MET A 288 7.43 13.67 -11.83
N LEU A 289 8.53 13.06 -12.29
CA LEU A 289 9.21 13.48 -13.52
C LEU A 289 8.29 13.33 -14.75
N VAL A 290 7.60 12.20 -14.88
CA VAL A 290 6.63 11.98 -15.97
C VAL A 290 5.47 12.96 -15.86
N THR A 291 4.97 13.24 -14.65
CA THR A 291 3.93 14.26 -14.41
C THR A 291 4.38 15.62 -14.91
N LEU A 292 5.60 16.03 -14.57
CA LEU A 292 6.20 17.28 -15.03
C LEU A 292 6.33 17.30 -16.56
N ILE A 293 6.87 16.24 -17.18
CA ILE A 293 7.01 16.14 -18.63
C ILE A 293 5.65 16.26 -19.32
N VAL A 294 4.66 15.48 -18.89
CA VAL A 294 3.31 15.49 -19.47
C VAL A 294 2.65 16.86 -19.29
N PHE A 295 2.82 17.50 -18.13
CA PHE A 295 2.31 18.86 -17.87
C PHE A 295 2.94 19.90 -18.79
N LEU A 296 4.27 19.86 -18.96
CA LEU A 296 5.00 20.75 -19.85
C LEU A 296 4.61 20.52 -21.31
N VAL A 297 4.48 19.25 -21.73
CA VAL A 297 4.04 18.88 -23.09
C VAL A 297 2.63 19.37 -23.38
N GLY A 298 1.68 19.10 -22.48
CA GLY A 298 0.28 19.51 -22.62
C GLY A 298 0.09 21.03 -22.63
N ARG A 299 1.02 21.80 -22.05
CA ARG A 299 1.00 23.27 -22.02
C ARG A 299 2.02 23.93 -22.93
N ARG A 300 2.63 23.20 -23.88
CA ARG A 300 3.70 23.73 -24.77
C ARG A 300 3.34 25.07 -25.41
N GLN A 301 2.11 25.24 -25.91
CA GLN A 301 1.70 26.49 -26.56
C GLN A 301 1.57 27.67 -25.58
N THR A 302 1.06 27.42 -24.38
CA THR A 302 0.99 28.42 -23.30
C THR A 302 2.38 28.76 -22.77
N LEU A 303 3.22 27.74 -22.55
CA LEU A 303 4.59 27.90 -22.07
C LEU A 303 5.52 28.57 -23.09
N LYS A 304 5.27 28.46 -24.40
CA LYS A 304 6.02 29.28 -25.37
C LYS A 304 5.77 30.79 -25.18
N LYS A 305 4.60 31.19 -24.66
CA LYS A 305 4.25 32.59 -24.38
C LYS A 305 4.66 33.04 -22.98
N THR A 306 4.66 32.14 -21.98
CA THR A 306 4.90 32.46 -20.56
C THR A 306 6.10 31.75 -19.93
N GLY A 307 6.88 30.99 -20.70
CA GLY A 307 7.89 30.06 -20.18
C GLY A 307 9.12 30.74 -19.57
N THR A 308 9.56 31.86 -20.14
CA THR A 308 10.62 32.69 -19.54
C THR A 308 10.18 33.27 -18.19
N ALA A 309 8.88 33.57 -18.04
CA ALA A 309 8.33 34.07 -16.79
C ALA A 309 8.29 33.01 -15.69
N LEU A 310 8.02 31.73 -16.00
CA LEU A 310 7.96 30.65 -15.00
C LEU A 310 9.34 30.07 -14.63
N ALA A 311 10.39 30.33 -15.41
CA ALA A 311 11.75 29.87 -15.10
C ALA A 311 12.30 30.50 -13.81
N ALA A 312 12.04 31.79 -13.58
CA ALA A 312 12.50 32.51 -12.39
C ALA A 312 11.97 31.93 -11.06
N PRO A 313 10.66 31.72 -10.85
CA PRO A 313 10.16 31.12 -9.61
C PRO A 313 10.60 29.66 -9.42
N LEU A 314 10.75 28.89 -10.52
CA LEU A 314 11.27 27.52 -10.43
C LEU A 314 12.75 27.49 -10.00
N LEU A 315 13.57 28.39 -10.55
CA LEU A 315 14.97 28.55 -10.14
C LEU A 315 15.06 28.98 -8.67
N LEU A 316 14.23 29.93 -8.24
CA LEU A 316 14.16 30.34 -6.83
C LEU A 316 13.79 29.16 -5.93
N LEU A 317 12.79 28.34 -6.29
CA LEU A 317 12.45 27.14 -5.53
C LEU A 317 13.60 26.14 -5.46
N ALA A 318 14.32 25.92 -6.57
CA ALA A 318 15.48 25.03 -6.62
C ALA A 318 16.65 25.53 -5.76
N VAL A 319 16.97 26.82 -5.84
CA VAL A 319 18.01 27.46 -5.00
C VAL A 319 17.60 27.46 -3.52
N GLY A 320 16.31 27.68 -3.23
CA GLY A 320 15.76 27.59 -1.89
C GLY A 320 15.90 26.19 -1.30
N LEU A 321 15.51 25.16 -2.07
CA LEU A 321 15.69 23.77 -1.68
C LEU A 321 17.16 23.43 -1.46
N PHE A 322 18.06 23.89 -2.33
CA PHE A 322 19.50 23.70 -2.14
C PHE A 322 20.00 24.35 -0.84
N GLY A 323 19.58 25.58 -0.55
CA GLY A 323 19.91 26.28 0.70
C GLY A 323 19.34 25.58 1.94
N LEU A 324 18.16 24.97 1.83
CA LEU A 324 17.56 24.13 2.88
C LEU A 324 18.40 22.87 3.13
N VAL A 325 18.74 22.12 2.08
CA VAL A 325 19.59 20.91 2.18
C VAL A 325 20.99 21.24 2.70
N LEU A 326 21.56 22.38 2.31
CA LEU A 326 22.84 22.84 2.84
C LEU A 326 22.74 23.18 4.33
N GLY A 327 21.68 23.91 4.73
CA GLY A 327 21.42 24.21 6.15
C GLY A 327 21.24 22.94 6.98
N PHE A 328 20.53 21.95 6.45
CA PHE A 328 20.41 20.62 7.05
C PHE A 328 21.78 19.95 7.26
N LYS A 329 22.61 19.89 6.20
CA LYS A 329 23.93 19.26 6.28
C LYS A 329 24.85 19.92 7.29
N MET A 330 24.80 21.25 7.40
CA MET A 330 25.71 22.02 8.25
C MET A 330 25.23 22.14 9.70
N ALA A 331 23.92 22.33 9.90
CA ALA A 331 23.37 22.70 11.21
C ALA A 331 22.28 21.74 11.71
N GLY A 332 21.91 20.69 10.95
CA GLY A 332 21.01 19.64 11.41
C GLY A 332 19.51 19.89 11.14
N TYR A 333 18.66 19.06 11.76
CA TYR A 333 17.22 19.01 11.47
C TYR A 333 16.45 20.28 11.84
N GLN A 334 16.77 20.91 12.97
CA GLN A 334 16.06 22.12 13.38
C GLN A 334 16.37 23.28 12.43
N ALA A 335 17.62 23.42 11.98
CA ALA A 335 18.01 24.42 10.97
C ALA A 335 17.23 24.27 9.65
N LEU A 336 16.99 23.04 9.20
CA LEU A 336 16.16 22.77 8.04
C LEU A 336 14.70 23.22 8.24
N LEU A 337 14.10 22.87 9.38
CA LEU A 337 12.73 23.22 9.73
C LEU A 337 12.55 24.73 9.85
N VAL A 338 13.42 25.39 10.61
CA VAL A 338 13.43 26.84 10.79
C VAL A 338 13.61 27.55 9.45
N GLY A 339 14.51 27.05 8.61
CA GLY A 339 14.72 27.59 7.27
C GLY A 339 13.50 27.44 6.36
N LEU A 340 12.83 26.30 6.40
CA LEU A 340 11.61 26.06 5.61
C LEU A 340 10.49 27.01 6.06
N LEU A 341 10.29 27.15 7.37
CA LEU A 341 9.32 28.09 7.95
C LEU A 341 9.65 29.53 7.56
N ALA A 342 10.94 29.91 7.56
CA ALA A 342 11.39 31.23 7.15
C ALA A 342 11.08 31.52 5.68
N VAL A 343 11.35 30.57 4.77
CA VAL A 343 11.01 30.69 3.34
C VAL A 343 9.50 30.87 3.16
N VAL A 344 8.68 30.01 3.79
CA VAL A 344 7.22 30.07 3.68
C VAL A 344 6.69 31.39 4.25
N ALA A 345 7.10 31.79 5.46
CA ALA A 345 6.66 33.02 6.10
C ALA A 345 7.04 34.26 5.26
N ALA A 346 8.27 34.31 4.75
CA ALA A 346 8.73 35.42 3.90
C ALA A 346 7.97 35.49 2.55
N THR A 347 7.70 34.34 1.94
CA THR A 347 6.88 34.24 0.73
C THR A 347 5.46 34.72 0.97
N LEU A 348 4.81 34.29 2.06
CA LEU A 348 3.45 34.69 2.39
C LEU A 348 3.36 36.18 2.77
N CYS A 349 4.33 36.68 3.54
CA CYS A 349 4.43 38.10 3.90
C CYS A 349 4.43 38.97 2.64
N THR A 350 5.30 38.70 1.68
CA THR A 350 5.34 39.48 0.43
C THR A 350 4.17 39.19 -0.52
N TYR A 351 3.57 38.00 -0.47
CA TYR A 351 2.41 37.65 -1.29
C TYR A 351 1.09 38.28 -0.80
N TYR A 352 0.96 38.60 0.50
CA TYR A 352 -0.25 39.23 1.08
C TYR A 352 -0.09 40.70 1.49
N ALA A 353 1.09 41.13 1.95
CA ALA A 353 1.30 42.45 2.54
C ALA A 353 1.50 43.58 1.49
N VAL A 354 0.62 43.67 0.47
CA VAL A 354 0.66 44.75 -0.54
C VAL A 354 0.52 46.13 0.12
N GLY A 355 -0.35 46.22 1.14
CA GLY A 355 -0.66 47.48 1.83
C GLY A 355 0.40 47.90 2.85
N TRP A 356 1.38 47.04 3.13
CA TRP A 356 2.50 47.39 4.01
C TRP A 356 3.53 48.17 3.19
N GLY A 357 3.85 49.38 3.63
CA GLY A 357 4.97 50.14 3.06
C GLY A 357 6.26 49.31 3.07
N TRP A 358 7.17 49.57 2.14
CA TRP A 358 8.41 48.82 1.97
C TRP A 358 9.23 48.69 3.27
N VAL A 359 9.16 49.69 4.15
CA VAL A 359 9.77 49.70 5.49
C VAL A 359 9.26 48.53 6.35
N TRP A 360 7.94 48.33 6.43
CA TRP A 360 7.35 47.25 7.21
C TRP A 360 7.67 45.86 6.65
N GLN A 361 7.80 45.74 5.32
CA GLN A 361 8.25 44.50 4.69
C GLN A 361 9.72 44.19 5.02
N VAL A 362 10.58 45.21 5.06
CA VAL A 362 11.99 45.07 5.45
C VAL A 362 12.10 44.72 6.94
N LEU A 363 11.36 45.41 7.82
CA LEU A 363 11.34 45.11 9.25
C LEU A 363 10.84 43.69 9.53
N ALA A 364 9.77 43.25 8.86
CA ALA A 364 9.29 41.87 8.96
C ALA A 364 10.32 40.86 8.44
N GLY A 365 11.00 41.17 7.34
CA GLY A 365 12.08 40.34 6.80
C GLY A 365 13.27 40.23 7.77
N LEU A 366 13.69 41.34 8.39
CA LEU A 366 14.76 41.36 9.39
C LEU A 366 14.36 40.60 10.66
N ALA A 367 13.11 40.74 11.12
CA ALA A 367 12.59 39.98 12.25
C ALA A 367 12.58 38.46 11.96
N LEU A 368 12.10 38.06 10.78
CA LEU A 368 12.12 36.66 10.35
C LEU A 368 13.56 36.13 10.23
N ALA A 369 14.49 36.93 9.68
CA ALA A 369 15.89 36.55 9.55
C ALA A 369 16.58 36.43 10.92
N GLY A 370 16.25 37.31 11.88
CA GLY A 370 16.76 37.23 13.25
C GLY A 370 16.27 35.98 13.98
N LEU A 371 14.96 35.68 13.89
CA LEU A 371 14.40 34.44 14.46
C LEU A 371 15.00 33.19 13.82
N ALA A 372 15.16 33.20 12.49
CA ALA A 372 15.76 32.08 11.78
C ALA A 372 17.24 31.91 12.11
N ALA A 373 18.01 33.00 12.22
CA ALA A 373 19.41 32.96 12.61
C ALA A 373 19.59 32.46 14.05
N TRP A 374 18.70 32.85 14.97
CA TRP A 374 18.71 32.30 16.33
C TRP A 374 18.50 30.78 16.32
N GLY A 375 17.43 30.29 15.67
CA GLY A 375 17.14 28.85 15.62
C GLY A 375 18.18 28.02 14.86
N ILE A 376 18.78 28.56 13.79
CA ILE A 376 19.87 27.87 13.08
C ILE A 376 21.16 27.87 13.91
N SER A 377 21.45 28.95 14.65
CA SER A 377 22.63 29.02 15.52
C SER A 377 22.52 28.05 16.69
N ASP A 378 21.34 27.96 17.31
CA ASP A 378 21.02 27.01 18.38
C ASP A 378 21.23 25.57 17.90
N SER A 379 20.60 25.22 16.77
CA SER A 379 20.77 23.93 16.09
C SER A 379 22.23 23.61 15.73
N ALA A 380 23.02 24.61 15.33
CA ALA A 380 24.42 24.42 14.99
C ALA A 380 25.28 24.17 16.25
N LEU A 381 25.00 24.85 17.35
CA LEU A 381 25.71 24.67 18.62
C LEU A 381 25.40 23.32 19.28
N GLU A 382 24.17 22.83 19.13
CA GLU A 382 23.75 21.51 19.61
C GLU A 382 24.08 20.36 18.63
N SER A 383 24.73 20.66 17.52
CA SER A 383 25.03 19.66 16.49
C SER A 383 25.98 18.57 16.99
N LYS A 384 25.53 17.32 16.92
CA LYS A 384 26.36 16.14 17.22
C LYS A 384 27.50 15.93 16.21
N TRP A 385 27.33 16.43 14.98
CA TRP A 385 28.19 16.10 13.83
C TRP A 385 29.24 17.17 13.54
N HIS A 386 29.02 18.39 14.00
CA HIS A 386 29.89 19.53 13.72
C HIS A 386 30.14 20.33 14.99
N THR A 387 31.41 20.59 15.30
CA THR A 387 31.81 21.48 16.38
C THR A 387 32.00 22.89 15.83
N TYR A 388 31.15 23.82 16.25
CA TYR A 388 31.27 25.23 15.90
C TYR A 388 31.60 26.07 17.12
N THR A 389 32.42 27.09 16.96
CA THR A 389 32.47 28.18 17.95
C THR A 389 31.19 29.03 17.86
N GLU A 390 30.82 29.73 18.94
CA GLU A 390 29.66 30.63 18.96
C GLU A 390 29.68 31.64 17.79
N ALA A 391 30.86 32.18 17.48
CA ALA A 391 31.04 33.13 16.39
C ALA A 391 30.85 32.49 15.00
N GLU A 392 31.27 31.24 14.80
CA GLU A 392 31.09 30.51 13.54
C GLU A 392 29.65 30.08 13.33
N ALA A 393 29.00 29.56 14.38
CA ALA A 393 27.59 29.20 14.38
C ALA A 393 26.72 30.41 14.03
N LEU A 394 26.96 31.55 14.67
CA LEU A 394 26.21 32.78 14.39
C LEU A 394 26.43 33.29 12.95
N ARG A 395 27.67 33.26 12.42
CA ARG A 395 27.95 33.67 11.03
C ARG A 395 27.24 32.77 10.02
N LEU A 396 27.32 31.45 10.21
CA LEU A 396 26.63 30.47 9.38
C LEU A 396 25.12 30.71 9.42
N ALA A 397 24.56 30.88 10.62
CA ALA A 397 23.14 31.06 10.83
C ALA A 397 22.61 32.35 10.20
N VAL A 398 23.32 33.47 10.34
CA VAL A 398 22.97 34.74 9.68
C VAL A 398 23.01 34.59 8.16
N LEU A 399 24.04 33.95 7.59
CA LEU A 399 24.15 33.75 6.15
C LEU A 399 22.99 32.90 5.60
N LEU A 400 22.70 31.77 6.23
CA LEU A 400 21.61 30.88 5.82
C LEU A 400 20.24 31.55 6.00
N ALA A 401 19.99 32.20 7.14
CA ALA A 401 18.73 32.88 7.43
C ALA A 401 18.46 34.03 6.44
N VAL A 402 19.46 34.89 6.18
CA VAL A 402 19.33 35.99 5.22
C VAL A 402 19.10 35.45 3.81
N ALA A 403 19.81 34.39 3.40
CA ALA A 403 19.62 33.78 2.09
C ALA A 403 18.21 33.19 1.94
N GLN A 404 17.73 32.42 2.91
CA GLN A 404 16.42 31.76 2.89
C GLN A 404 15.26 32.76 2.95
N VAL A 405 15.33 33.75 3.86
CA VAL A 405 14.33 34.83 3.93
C VAL A 405 14.36 35.65 2.65
N GLY A 406 15.54 36.07 2.18
CA GLY A 406 15.68 36.84 0.94
C GLY A 406 15.07 36.11 -0.26
N LEU A 407 15.33 34.81 -0.37
CA LEU A 407 14.76 33.96 -1.41
C LEU A 407 13.24 33.83 -1.28
N GLY A 408 12.72 33.65 -0.05
CA GLY A 408 11.28 33.64 0.22
C GLY A 408 10.59 34.95 -0.18
N LEU A 409 11.20 36.11 0.14
CA LEU A 409 10.71 37.44 -0.27
C LEU A 409 10.71 37.60 -1.80
N LEU A 410 11.79 37.18 -2.47
CA LEU A 410 11.90 37.22 -3.94
C LEU A 410 10.87 36.33 -4.61
N LEU A 411 10.65 35.13 -4.07
CA LEU A 411 9.66 34.19 -4.57
C LEU A 411 8.24 34.77 -4.47
N GLY A 412 7.86 35.33 -3.31
CA GLY A 412 6.54 35.93 -3.13
C GLY A 412 6.31 37.15 -4.03
N ARG A 413 7.31 38.02 -4.20
CA ARG A 413 7.26 39.15 -5.14
C ARG A 413 7.12 38.71 -6.59
N THR A 414 7.91 37.72 -7.00
CA THR A 414 7.89 37.17 -8.36
C THR A 414 6.56 36.47 -8.65
N ALA A 415 6.08 35.65 -7.71
CA ALA A 415 4.80 34.97 -7.82
C ALA A 415 3.64 35.94 -7.99
N ARG A 416 3.61 37.03 -7.21
CA ARG A 416 2.59 38.08 -7.36
C ARG A 416 2.72 38.81 -8.69
N LYS A 417 3.93 39.23 -9.09
CA LYS A 417 4.17 39.93 -10.37
C LYS A 417 3.69 39.11 -11.58
N LEU A 418 3.80 37.78 -11.48
CA LEU A 418 3.38 36.83 -12.49
C LEU A 418 1.93 36.36 -12.33
N ALA A 419 1.17 36.93 -11.39
CA ALA A 419 -0.20 36.55 -11.06
C ALA A 419 -0.36 35.04 -10.80
N ILE A 420 0.65 34.41 -10.19
CA ILE A 420 0.57 33.01 -9.77
C ILE A 420 -0.48 32.90 -8.67
N ALA A 421 -1.50 32.09 -8.92
CA ALA A 421 -2.54 31.80 -7.94
C ALA A 421 -1.93 31.19 -6.68
N LEU A 422 -2.38 31.65 -5.51
CA LEU A 422 -1.91 31.18 -4.19
C LEU A 422 -1.87 29.65 -4.11
N LYS A 423 -2.90 28.97 -4.62
CA LYS A 423 -2.98 27.50 -4.64
C LYS A 423 -1.77 26.83 -5.31
N ASN A 424 -1.25 27.42 -6.39
CA ASN A 424 -0.09 26.88 -7.11
C ASN A 424 1.20 27.12 -6.32
N LEU A 425 1.27 28.27 -5.63
CA LEU A 425 2.38 28.59 -4.72
C LEU A 425 2.39 27.68 -3.50
N GLN A 426 1.21 27.39 -2.91
CA GLN A 426 1.04 26.43 -1.82
C GLN A 426 1.52 25.03 -2.22
N VAL A 427 1.11 24.55 -3.41
CA VAL A 427 1.59 23.26 -3.94
C VAL A 427 3.11 23.27 -4.05
N ALA A 428 3.70 24.29 -4.68
CA ALA A 428 5.15 24.37 -4.83
C ALA A 428 5.90 24.34 -3.48
N LEU A 429 5.44 25.11 -2.48
CA LEU A 429 6.04 25.15 -1.16
C LEU A 429 5.90 23.81 -0.41
N ILE A 430 4.76 23.13 -0.53
CA ILE A 430 4.56 21.81 0.08
C ILE A 430 5.46 20.77 -0.58
N PHE A 431 5.59 20.78 -1.91
CA PHE A 431 6.55 19.89 -2.58
C PHE A 431 7.99 20.18 -2.13
N VAL A 432 8.39 21.44 -1.94
CA VAL A 432 9.71 21.77 -1.35
C VAL A 432 9.84 21.18 0.06
N GLY A 433 8.81 21.30 0.91
CA GLY A 433 8.79 20.67 2.24
C GLY A 433 8.87 19.14 2.19
N LEU A 434 8.17 18.50 1.25
CA LEU A 434 8.24 17.06 1.03
C LEU A 434 9.65 16.65 0.54
N PHE A 435 10.27 17.39 -0.37
CA PHE A 435 11.66 17.14 -0.77
C PHE A 435 12.65 17.33 0.38
N ALA A 436 12.42 18.31 1.26
CA ALA A 436 13.22 18.47 2.47
C ALA A 436 13.07 17.26 3.41
N LEU A 437 11.84 16.76 3.63
CA LEU A 437 11.60 15.52 4.39
C LEU A 437 12.25 14.30 3.75
N LEU A 438 12.23 14.19 2.42
CA LEU A 438 12.94 13.13 1.71
C LEU A 438 14.45 13.24 1.92
N ALA A 439 15.02 14.45 1.88
CA ALA A 439 16.45 14.65 2.13
C ALA A 439 16.85 14.22 3.55
N ILE A 440 16.02 14.50 4.55
CA ILE A 440 16.16 13.99 5.92
C ILE A 440 16.15 12.46 5.90
N GLY A 441 15.12 11.83 5.34
CA GLY A 441 15.01 10.37 5.26
C GLY A 441 16.23 9.74 4.59
N MET A 442 16.64 10.28 3.43
CA MET A 442 17.80 9.79 2.68
C MET A 442 19.14 9.95 3.40
N SER A 443 19.23 10.85 4.38
CA SER A 443 20.44 11.07 5.20
C SER A 443 20.47 10.24 6.49
N SER A 444 19.45 9.43 6.75
CA SER A 444 19.43 8.54 7.91
C SER A 444 20.43 7.39 7.75
N GLU A 445 20.96 6.90 8.88
CA GLU A 445 21.86 5.73 8.94
C GLU A 445 21.25 4.53 8.21
N ARG A 446 19.94 4.31 8.35
CA ARG A 446 19.21 3.22 7.70
C ARG A 446 19.26 3.29 6.17
N PHE A 447 19.10 4.48 5.60
CA PHE A 447 19.21 4.64 4.16
C PHE A 447 20.66 4.51 3.70
N GLU A 448 21.64 5.01 4.46
CA GLU A 448 23.06 4.86 4.17
C GLU A 448 23.49 3.39 4.12
N GLU A 449 23.12 2.59 5.14
CA GLU A 449 23.34 1.13 5.17
C GLU A 449 22.73 0.44 3.94
N ARG A 450 21.48 0.79 3.62
CA ARG A 450 20.79 0.22 2.46
C ARG A 450 21.50 0.60 1.16
N PHE A 451 21.87 1.87 0.96
CA PHE A 451 22.59 2.31 -0.23
C PHE A 451 23.97 1.66 -0.39
N ALA A 452 24.70 1.46 0.72
CA ALA A 452 25.98 0.75 0.71
C ALA A 452 25.85 -0.71 0.22
N GLN A 453 24.69 -1.34 0.43
CA GLN A 453 24.42 -2.73 0.04
C GLN A 453 23.81 -2.91 -1.36
N VAL A 454 23.62 -1.84 -2.17
CA VAL A 454 23.00 -1.95 -3.51
C VAL A 454 23.68 -3.01 -4.39
N GLY A 455 25.00 -3.08 -4.40
CA GLY A 455 25.74 -4.03 -5.23
C GLY A 455 25.49 -5.49 -4.85
N ASN A 456 25.47 -5.80 -3.55
CA ASN A 456 25.20 -7.14 -3.02
C ASN A 456 23.72 -7.56 -3.18
N ASP A 457 22.79 -6.59 -3.11
CA ASP A 457 21.37 -6.83 -3.34
C ASP A 457 21.10 -7.22 -4.80
N LEU A 458 21.77 -6.56 -5.76
CA LEU A 458 21.58 -6.86 -7.19
C LEU A 458 22.05 -8.28 -7.54
N SER A 459 23.21 -8.72 -7.05
CA SER A 459 23.69 -10.08 -7.31
C SER A 459 22.78 -11.14 -6.68
N THR A 460 22.29 -10.91 -5.46
CA THR A 460 21.32 -11.79 -4.79
C THR A 460 20.01 -11.89 -5.58
N ARG A 461 19.51 -10.76 -6.10
CA ARG A 461 18.32 -10.71 -6.96
C ARG A 461 18.53 -11.42 -8.28
N GLU A 462 19.66 -11.22 -8.93
CA GLU A 462 19.97 -11.92 -10.19
C GLU A 462 20.02 -13.44 -9.99
N GLN A 463 20.65 -13.91 -8.91
CA GLN A 463 20.65 -15.33 -8.55
C GLN A 463 19.23 -15.86 -8.29
N HIS A 464 18.42 -15.12 -7.53
CA HIS A 464 17.01 -15.46 -7.30
C HIS A 464 16.22 -15.52 -8.60
N TRP A 465 16.39 -14.55 -9.50
CA TRP A 465 15.71 -14.53 -10.79
C TRP A 465 16.12 -15.70 -11.68
N GLN A 466 17.41 -16.02 -11.75
CA GLN A 466 17.90 -17.19 -12.49
C GLN A 466 17.31 -18.50 -11.91
N GLN A 467 17.20 -18.59 -10.59
CA GLN A 467 16.56 -19.72 -9.92
C GLN A 467 15.06 -19.80 -10.23
N MET A 468 14.33 -18.69 -10.18
CA MET A 468 12.91 -18.66 -10.54
C MET A 468 12.68 -19.08 -12.01
N LEU A 469 13.57 -18.69 -12.91
CA LEU A 469 13.50 -19.08 -14.32
C LEU A 469 13.75 -20.58 -14.53
N SER A 470 14.53 -21.22 -13.65
CA SER A 470 14.84 -22.66 -13.75
C SER A 470 13.71 -23.56 -13.23
N PHE A 471 12.77 -23.02 -12.44
CA PHE A 471 11.63 -23.78 -11.91
C PHE A 471 10.56 -24.14 -12.93
N ARG A 472 10.63 -23.56 -14.14
CA ARG A 472 9.73 -23.89 -15.23
C ARG A 472 9.89 -25.37 -15.62
N THR A 473 8.77 -26.07 -15.81
CA THR A 473 8.72 -27.45 -16.30
C THR A 473 9.42 -27.59 -17.66
N PRO A 474 10.55 -28.33 -17.76
CA PRO A 474 11.28 -28.52 -19.01
C PRO A 474 10.42 -29.19 -20.09
N ASP A 475 10.70 -28.89 -21.36
CA ASP A 475 10.09 -29.52 -22.55
C ASP A 475 8.55 -29.50 -22.67
N SER A 476 7.85 -28.75 -21.80
CA SER A 476 6.41 -28.55 -21.86
C SER A 476 6.03 -27.30 -22.66
N LEU A 477 5.32 -27.51 -23.78
CA LEU A 477 4.79 -26.42 -24.62
C LEU A 477 3.71 -25.60 -23.90
N SER A 478 2.89 -26.24 -23.05
CA SER A 478 1.89 -25.51 -22.26
C SER A 478 2.57 -24.59 -21.25
N SER A 479 3.54 -25.11 -20.49
CA SER A 479 4.37 -24.33 -19.58
C SER A 479 5.04 -23.13 -20.28
N LEU A 480 5.55 -23.33 -21.50
CA LEU A 480 6.16 -22.24 -22.27
C LEU A 480 5.16 -21.17 -22.73
N LEU A 481 3.99 -21.57 -23.20
CA LEU A 481 3.02 -20.66 -23.83
C LEU A 481 2.10 -20.00 -22.81
N ILE A 482 1.51 -20.78 -21.90
CA ILE A 482 0.49 -20.35 -20.94
C ILE A 482 0.97 -20.39 -19.48
N GLY A 483 2.21 -20.81 -19.23
CA GLY A 483 2.85 -20.78 -17.90
C GLY A 483 2.58 -22.03 -17.08
N GLU A 484 3.05 -22.04 -15.83
CA GLU A 484 2.78 -23.08 -14.84
C GLU A 484 1.38 -22.89 -14.19
N GLY A 485 0.77 -21.73 -14.39
CA GLY A 485 -0.53 -21.37 -13.86
C GLY A 485 -0.44 -20.34 -12.73
N ILE A 486 -1.52 -19.59 -12.52
CA ILE A 486 -1.56 -18.49 -11.54
C ILE A 486 -1.42 -19.03 -10.12
N GLY A 487 -0.54 -18.39 -9.33
CA GLY A 487 -0.26 -18.72 -7.94
C GLY A 487 0.61 -19.93 -7.68
N THR A 488 1.34 -20.40 -8.70
CA THR A 488 2.25 -21.55 -8.58
C THR A 488 3.63 -21.19 -8.04
N ILE A 489 4.02 -19.90 -8.06
CA ILE A 489 5.36 -19.47 -7.62
C ILE A 489 5.81 -20.06 -6.28
N PRO A 490 5.04 -19.95 -5.19
CA PRO A 490 5.46 -20.51 -3.91
C PRO A 490 5.58 -22.04 -4.00
N SER A 491 4.56 -22.74 -4.52
CA SER A 491 4.62 -24.20 -4.66
C SER A 491 5.83 -24.69 -5.47
N LEU A 492 6.19 -23.99 -6.56
CA LEU A 492 7.36 -24.30 -7.38
C LEU A 492 8.66 -24.07 -6.61
N PHE A 493 8.75 -22.96 -5.87
CA PHE A 493 9.90 -22.68 -5.02
C PHE A 493 10.09 -23.79 -3.99
N TYR A 494 9.01 -24.16 -3.31
CA TYR A 494 9.02 -25.23 -2.32
C TYR A 494 9.54 -26.52 -2.95
N GLN A 495 8.85 -27.05 -3.95
CA GLN A 495 9.19 -28.32 -4.62
C GLN A 495 10.63 -28.39 -5.12
N ASN A 496 11.17 -27.29 -5.65
CA ASN A 496 12.53 -27.25 -6.22
C ASN A 496 13.63 -26.98 -5.18
N THR A 497 13.29 -26.64 -3.94
CA THR A 497 14.28 -26.31 -2.90
C THR A 497 14.16 -27.15 -1.61
N LEU A 498 13.20 -28.08 -1.53
CA LEU A 498 13.00 -28.99 -0.38
C LEU A 498 14.27 -29.70 0.09
N LEU A 499 15.18 -30.06 -0.83
CA LEU A 499 16.39 -30.81 -0.51
C LEU A 499 17.57 -29.92 -0.10
N THR A 500 17.53 -28.63 -0.40
CA THR A 500 18.65 -27.69 -0.21
C THR A 500 18.38 -26.64 0.85
N ARG A 501 17.11 -26.43 1.22
CA ARG A 501 16.70 -25.42 2.19
C ARG A 501 15.67 -25.98 3.15
N ARG A 502 15.82 -25.66 4.44
CA ARG A 502 14.74 -25.84 5.43
C ARG A 502 13.70 -24.77 5.17
N LEU A 503 12.56 -25.15 4.61
CA LEU A 503 11.46 -24.24 4.39
C LEU A 503 10.49 -24.29 5.58
N PRO A 504 9.76 -23.19 5.84
CA PRO A 504 8.65 -23.21 6.77
C PRO A 504 7.67 -24.32 6.44
N ASP A 505 7.47 -25.25 7.38
CA ASP A 505 6.49 -26.32 7.23
C ASP A 505 5.57 -26.30 8.44
N PHE A 506 4.28 -26.24 8.16
CA PHE A 506 3.26 -26.53 9.14
C PHE A 506 2.16 -27.36 8.47
N HIS A 507 1.60 -28.29 9.22
CA HIS A 507 0.46 -29.06 8.77
C HIS A 507 -0.38 -29.49 9.96
N VAL A 508 -1.69 -29.60 9.74
CA VAL A 508 -2.63 -30.08 10.74
C VAL A 508 -2.88 -31.55 10.42
N ALA A 509 -2.24 -32.42 11.18
CA ALA A 509 -2.41 -33.87 11.07
C ALA A 509 -3.47 -34.37 12.05
N GLU A 510 -4.00 -35.56 11.81
CA GLU A 510 -4.75 -36.29 12.83
C GLU A 510 -3.81 -37.21 13.63
N ASP A 511 -3.85 -37.09 14.95
CA ASP A 511 -3.23 -38.04 15.88
C ASP A 511 -4.32 -38.59 16.79
N SER A 512 -4.59 -39.90 16.68
CA SER A 512 -5.58 -40.60 17.51
C SER A 512 -6.99 -40.01 17.43
N GLY A 513 -7.39 -39.55 16.23
CA GLY A 513 -8.71 -38.95 15.97
C GLY A 513 -8.86 -37.51 16.47
N GLN A 514 -7.76 -36.85 16.80
CA GLN A 514 -7.72 -35.44 17.22
C GLN A 514 -6.79 -34.66 16.27
N PRO A 515 -7.16 -33.42 15.88
CA PRO A 515 -6.28 -32.53 15.13
C PRO A 515 -5.04 -32.15 15.96
N VAL A 516 -3.89 -32.10 15.29
CA VAL A 516 -2.60 -31.75 15.86
C VAL A 516 -1.84 -30.89 14.86
N LEU A 517 -1.45 -29.69 15.29
CA LEU A 517 -0.56 -28.84 14.51
C LEU A 517 0.88 -29.34 14.63
N LEU A 518 1.46 -29.76 13.51
CA LEU A 518 2.89 -30.04 13.40
C LEU A 518 3.58 -28.76 12.94
N LEU A 519 4.42 -28.19 13.80
CA LEU A 519 5.16 -26.96 13.54
C LEU A 519 6.64 -27.28 13.28
N GLY A 520 7.07 -27.15 12.02
CA GLY A 520 8.43 -27.38 11.59
C GLY A 520 9.42 -26.29 12.07
N PRO A 521 10.71 -26.62 12.16
CA PRO A 521 11.74 -25.66 12.56
C PRO A 521 12.01 -24.65 11.43
N SER A 522 11.74 -23.36 11.67
CA SER A 522 11.97 -22.29 10.68
C SER A 522 11.90 -20.89 11.31
N ASP A 523 12.20 -19.86 10.51
CA ASP A 523 11.99 -18.45 10.86
C ASP A 523 10.51 -18.04 10.82
N MET A 524 9.60 -18.96 10.47
CA MET A 524 8.17 -18.73 10.49
C MET A 524 7.64 -18.80 11.93
N THR A 525 6.73 -17.89 12.22
CA THR A 525 6.04 -17.83 13.52
C THR A 525 4.54 -17.99 13.31
N LEU A 526 3.88 -18.76 14.16
CA LEU A 526 2.43 -18.81 14.23
C LEU A 526 1.95 -17.75 15.21
N ILE A 527 0.99 -16.94 14.80
CA ILE A 527 0.50 -15.81 15.57
C ILE A 527 -1.02 -15.85 15.75
N GLN A 528 -1.49 -15.32 16.88
CA GLN A 528 -2.88 -14.98 17.12
C GLN A 528 -2.97 -13.62 17.83
N LYS A 529 -3.84 -12.74 17.32
CA LYS A 529 -4.12 -11.44 17.95
C LYS A 529 -4.98 -11.64 19.20
N LEU A 530 -4.54 -11.09 20.32
CA LEU A 530 -5.20 -11.21 21.61
C LEU A 530 -5.81 -9.88 22.03
N ILE A 531 -7.07 -9.92 22.48
CA ILE A 531 -7.75 -8.78 23.10
C ILE A 531 -7.79 -9.05 24.59
N LEU A 532 -6.74 -8.61 25.29
CA LEU A 532 -6.55 -8.86 26.71
C LEU A 532 -6.93 -7.62 27.54
N PRO A 533 -7.84 -7.74 28.52
CA PRO A 533 -8.06 -6.70 29.52
C PRO A 533 -6.77 -6.31 30.28
N PRO A 534 -6.63 -5.03 30.68
CA PRO A 534 -5.47 -4.56 31.43
C PRO A 534 -5.43 -5.13 32.86
N HIS A 535 -4.22 -5.22 33.41
CA HIS A 535 -3.95 -5.54 34.81
C HIS A 535 -4.56 -6.85 35.30
N GLN A 536 -4.58 -7.87 34.44
CA GLN A 536 -4.99 -9.23 34.78
C GLN A 536 -3.80 -10.19 34.73
N HIS A 537 -3.93 -11.25 35.52
CA HIS A 537 -3.05 -12.40 35.50
C HIS A 537 -3.60 -13.42 34.51
N TYR A 538 -2.72 -13.97 33.67
CA TYR A 538 -3.08 -14.92 32.63
C TYR A 538 -2.27 -16.20 32.77
N GLN A 539 -2.91 -17.33 32.52
CA GLN A 539 -2.27 -18.64 32.44
C GLN A 539 -2.40 -19.18 31.01
N LEU A 540 -1.27 -19.25 30.31
CA LEU A 540 -1.17 -19.92 29.01
C LEU A 540 -0.87 -21.40 29.24
N THR A 541 -1.71 -22.28 28.71
CA THR A 541 -1.54 -23.72 28.74
C THR A 541 -1.34 -24.26 27.33
N VAL A 542 -0.27 -25.03 27.11
CA VAL A 542 0.03 -25.66 25.81
C VAL A 542 0.25 -27.14 26.00
N THR A 543 -0.49 -27.96 25.25
CA THR A 543 -0.25 -29.41 25.18
C THR A 543 0.56 -29.72 23.93
N ALA A 544 1.80 -30.17 24.11
CA ALA A 544 2.73 -30.42 23.02
C ALA A 544 3.48 -31.75 23.19
N ARG A 545 3.97 -32.30 22.07
CA ARG A 545 4.84 -33.46 21.99
C ARG A 545 6.07 -33.11 21.16
N PHE A 546 7.24 -33.42 21.71
CA PHE A 546 8.54 -33.13 21.12
C PHE A 546 9.25 -34.43 20.74
N LYS A 547 9.96 -34.46 19.61
CA LYS A 547 10.69 -35.66 19.18
C LYS A 547 11.97 -35.94 19.97
N SER A 548 12.56 -34.93 20.59
CA SER A 548 13.77 -35.05 21.42
C SER A 548 13.69 -34.10 22.62
N ILE A 549 14.41 -34.43 23.69
CA ILE A 549 14.53 -33.58 24.89
C ILE A 549 15.36 -32.31 24.67
N SER A 550 16.12 -32.24 23.57
CA SER A 550 16.90 -31.07 23.17
C SER A 550 16.08 -29.99 22.46
N GLU A 551 14.85 -30.31 22.05
CA GLU A 551 13.98 -29.37 21.33
C GLU A 551 13.34 -28.35 22.29
N SER A 552 12.92 -27.21 21.75
CA SER A 552 12.18 -26.21 22.52
C SER A 552 11.11 -25.54 21.67
N LEU A 553 9.97 -25.26 22.29
CA LEU A 553 8.91 -24.44 21.72
C LEU A 553 8.98 -23.06 22.35
N GLY A 554 9.29 -22.05 21.56
CA GLY A 554 9.35 -20.67 22.02
C GLY A 554 7.97 -20.01 21.95
N LEU A 555 7.58 -19.35 23.03
CA LEU A 555 6.34 -18.59 23.11
C LEU A 555 6.65 -17.17 23.53
N ARG A 556 5.92 -16.23 22.93
CA ARG A 556 6.12 -14.81 23.16
C ARG A 556 4.80 -14.06 23.10
N VAL A 557 4.58 -13.15 24.04
CA VAL A 557 3.44 -12.22 24.06
C VAL A 557 4.00 -10.81 23.94
N CYS A 558 3.75 -10.18 22.79
CA CYS A 558 4.25 -8.85 22.49
C CYS A 558 3.21 -8.02 21.77
N LYS A 559 3.40 -6.70 21.81
CA LYS A 559 2.74 -5.80 20.87
C LYS A 559 3.45 -5.92 19.51
N LYS A 560 2.80 -6.55 18.54
CA LYS A 560 3.30 -6.77 17.17
C LYS A 560 2.15 -6.49 16.20
N HIS A 561 2.37 -5.70 15.15
CA HIS A 561 1.35 -5.47 14.12
C HIS A 561 1.37 -6.57 13.04
N ILE A 562 2.27 -6.52 12.06
CA ILE A 562 2.49 -7.62 11.10
C ILE A 562 3.92 -8.13 11.20
N LEU A 563 4.88 -7.23 10.96
CA LEU A 563 6.31 -7.50 11.05
C LEU A 563 6.83 -7.15 12.45
N PHE A 564 7.97 -7.75 12.82
CA PHE A 564 8.70 -7.39 14.03
C PHE A 564 9.31 -5.98 13.93
N SER A 565 9.40 -5.27 15.06
CA SER A 565 10.00 -3.94 15.19
C SER A 565 10.94 -3.88 16.39
N ASP A 566 12.03 -3.15 16.20
CA ASP A 566 13.01 -2.76 17.21
C ASP A 566 12.52 -1.63 18.14
N HIS A 567 11.59 -0.79 17.68
CA HIS A 567 11.17 0.45 18.36
C HIS A 567 10.03 0.26 19.36
N TYR A 568 9.28 -0.84 19.26
CA TYR A 568 8.20 -1.15 20.18
C TYR A 568 8.57 -2.24 21.21
N PRO A 569 9.59 -2.07 22.10
CA PRO A 569 9.78 -2.97 23.22
C PRO A 569 9.36 -2.32 24.56
N PRO A 570 8.06 -2.32 24.92
CA PRO A 570 7.69 -2.49 26.31
C PRO A 570 7.58 -3.99 26.58
N SER A 571 8.62 -4.56 27.23
CA SER A 571 8.63 -5.90 27.84
C SER A 571 7.84 -6.96 27.07
N CYS A 572 8.37 -7.38 25.92
CA CYS A 572 8.00 -8.67 25.36
C CYS A 572 8.14 -9.73 26.44
N LEU A 573 7.05 -10.44 26.72
CA LEU A 573 7.09 -11.57 27.62
C LEU A 573 7.45 -12.77 26.76
N ASP A 574 8.45 -13.55 27.18
CA ASP A 574 8.87 -14.75 26.47
C ASP A 574 9.14 -15.90 27.43
N THR A 575 8.91 -17.10 26.91
CA THR A 575 9.24 -18.35 27.59
C THR A 575 9.59 -19.40 26.54
N ALA A 576 10.27 -20.46 26.97
CA ALA A 576 10.55 -21.61 26.13
C ALA A 576 10.16 -22.90 26.86
N PHE A 577 9.26 -23.68 26.27
CA PHE A 577 8.90 -24.99 26.78
C PHE A 577 9.87 -26.05 26.27
N LYS A 578 10.41 -26.83 27.20
CA LYS A 578 11.28 -27.97 26.94
C LYS A 578 10.65 -29.21 27.55
N PRO A 579 10.57 -30.33 26.82
CA PRO A 579 9.95 -31.55 27.32
C PRO A 579 10.81 -32.23 28.40
N ALA A 580 10.17 -32.89 29.35
CA ALA A 580 10.84 -33.79 30.29
C ALA A 580 11.18 -35.14 29.65
N GLN A 581 10.34 -35.60 28.70
CA GLN A 581 10.49 -36.87 27.99
C GLN A 581 10.28 -36.70 26.48
N ALA A 582 11.05 -37.46 25.69
CA ALA A 582 10.87 -37.49 24.25
C ALA A 582 9.61 -38.27 23.85
N ASP A 583 8.95 -37.81 22.79
CA ASP A 583 7.79 -38.40 22.11
C ASP A 583 6.56 -38.65 23.01
N ARG A 584 6.42 -37.88 24.09
CA ARG A 584 5.22 -37.88 24.93
C ARG A 584 4.47 -36.56 24.88
N TRP A 585 3.15 -36.66 25.03
CA TRP A 585 2.28 -35.51 25.23
C TRP A 585 2.48 -34.98 26.64
N GLU A 586 2.94 -33.74 26.73
CA GLU A 586 3.14 -33.02 27.99
C GLU A 586 2.33 -31.71 27.94
N THR A 587 1.86 -31.29 29.11
CA THR A 587 1.14 -30.02 29.26
C THR A 587 2.07 -29.03 29.95
N PHE A 588 2.26 -27.89 29.31
CA PHE A 588 3.12 -26.81 29.78
C PHE A 588 2.26 -25.63 30.19
N HIS A 589 2.68 -24.95 31.25
CA HIS A 589 2.00 -23.78 31.79
C HIS A 589 2.97 -22.60 31.82
N TRP A 590 2.46 -21.43 31.47
CA TRP A 590 3.18 -20.16 31.61
C TRP A 590 2.23 -19.09 32.12
N GLU A 591 2.58 -18.55 33.28
CA GLU A 591 1.84 -17.49 33.94
C GLU A 591 2.51 -16.16 33.71
N PHE A 592 1.71 -15.14 33.40
CA PHE A 592 2.20 -13.79 33.19
C PHE A 592 1.13 -12.73 33.46
N ASP A 593 1.59 -11.53 33.80
CA ASP A 593 0.73 -10.36 33.94
C ASP A 593 0.79 -9.52 32.65
N HIS A 594 -0.35 -8.96 32.24
CA HIS A 594 -0.38 -8.05 31.09
C HIS A 594 -0.89 -6.67 31.51
N ALA A 595 -0.09 -5.63 31.21
CA ALA A 595 -0.45 -4.24 31.50
C ALA A 595 -1.66 -3.73 30.68
N GLY A 596 -2.08 -4.47 29.65
CA GLY A 596 -3.17 -4.13 28.75
C GLY A 596 -2.72 -3.45 27.47
N HIS A 597 -3.70 -3.18 26.60
CA HIS A 597 -3.49 -2.53 25.32
C HIS A 597 -4.45 -1.35 25.16
N SER A 598 -3.94 -0.22 24.67
CA SER A 598 -4.78 0.86 24.13
C SER A 598 -5.13 0.57 22.67
N LEU A 599 -6.24 1.12 22.17
CA LEU A 599 -6.55 1.10 20.73
C LEU A 599 -5.52 1.90 19.90
N LEU A 600 -4.74 2.78 20.55
CA LEU A 600 -3.65 3.53 19.94
C LEU A 600 -2.32 2.77 19.92
N ASP A 601 -2.24 1.63 20.61
CA ASP A 601 -1.09 0.75 20.59
C ASP A 601 -1.24 -0.32 19.51
N TRP A 602 -0.13 -0.95 19.15
CA TRP A 602 -0.19 -2.20 18.40
C TRP A 602 -0.90 -3.29 19.19
N PRO A 603 -1.58 -4.22 18.50
CA PRO A 603 -2.29 -5.30 19.17
C PRO A 603 -1.32 -6.24 19.87
N THR A 604 -1.71 -6.67 21.07
CA THR A 604 -1.06 -7.78 21.76
C THR A 604 -1.22 -9.05 20.93
N THR A 605 -0.12 -9.76 20.72
CA THR A 605 -0.03 -10.92 19.83
C THR A 605 0.68 -12.04 20.55
N LEU A 606 0.05 -13.22 20.59
CA LEU A 606 0.73 -14.47 20.94
C LEU A 606 1.51 -14.93 19.72
N ILE A 607 2.78 -15.28 19.92
CA ILE A 607 3.71 -15.75 18.90
C ILE A 607 4.27 -17.09 19.36
N ILE A 608 4.07 -18.13 18.57
CA ILE A 608 4.61 -19.48 18.78
C ILE A 608 5.62 -19.76 17.68
N HIS A 609 6.80 -20.23 18.04
CA HIS A 609 7.86 -20.51 17.09
C HIS A 609 8.69 -21.73 17.51
N ASN A 610 9.20 -22.46 16.52
CA ASN A 610 10.04 -23.63 16.73
C ASN A 610 11.48 -23.29 16.32
N SER A 611 12.32 -22.99 17.31
CA SER A 611 13.77 -22.78 17.11
C SER A 611 14.59 -24.07 17.16
N GLY A 612 13.92 -25.22 17.28
CA GLY A 612 14.54 -26.53 17.30
C GLY A 612 15.07 -26.98 15.94
N VAL A 613 15.37 -28.27 15.84
CA VAL A 613 15.79 -28.93 14.60
C VAL A 613 14.80 -29.98 14.12
N LEU A 614 13.83 -30.35 14.97
CA LEU A 614 12.76 -31.29 14.63
C LEU A 614 11.39 -30.62 14.79
N PRO A 615 10.36 -31.07 14.04
CA PRO A 615 9.00 -30.57 14.22
C PRO A 615 8.45 -30.81 15.63
N VAL A 616 7.69 -29.85 16.14
CA VAL A 616 6.97 -29.94 17.42
C VAL A 616 5.48 -30.14 17.13
N ALA A 617 4.88 -31.12 17.78
CA ALA A 617 3.45 -31.38 17.67
C ALA A 617 2.68 -30.64 18.77
N ILE A 618 1.67 -29.87 18.41
CA ILE A 618 0.86 -29.06 19.32
C ILE A 618 -0.59 -29.50 19.19
N ARG A 619 -1.18 -29.98 20.28
CA ARG A 619 -2.56 -30.45 20.33
C ARG A 619 -3.53 -29.36 20.77
N ALA A 620 -3.12 -28.56 21.75
CA ALA A 620 -3.99 -27.55 22.33
C ALA A 620 -3.19 -26.34 22.81
N VAL A 621 -3.74 -25.15 22.60
CA VAL A 621 -3.30 -23.89 23.17
C VAL A 621 -4.51 -23.22 23.83
N ALA A 622 -4.39 -22.88 25.11
CA ALA A 622 -5.42 -22.19 25.88
C ALA A 622 -4.79 -21.00 26.62
N LEU A 623 -5.52 -19.90 26.74
CA LEU A 623 -5.12 -18.73 27.53
C LEU A 623 -6.31 -18.30 28.36
N ASP A 624 -6.14 -18.42 29.68
CA ASP A 624 -7.21 -18.20 30.65
C ASP A 624 -6.85 -16.98 31.50
N GLY A 625 -7.80 -16.05 31.64
CA GLY A 625 -7.63 -14.90 32.53
C GLY A 625 -8.14 -15.20 33.94
N SER A 626 -7.68 -14.43 34.92
CA SER A 626 -8.18 -14.50 36.30
C SER A 626 -9.68 -14.19 36.44
N ASN A 627 -10.31 -13.63 35.41
CA ASN A 627 -11.76 -13.43 35.31
C ASN A 627 -12.54 -14.68 34.86
N GLY A 628 -11.87 -15.78 34.55
CA GLY A 628 -12.48 -17.02 34.06
C GLY A 628 -12.84 -17.02 32.57
N GLU A 629 -12.43 -15.99 31.82
CA GLU A 629 -12.63 -15.91 30.37
C GLU A 629 -11.48 -16.59 29.60
N HIS A 630 -11.81 -17.14 28.43
CA HIS A 630 -10.87 -17.80 27.52
C HIS A 630 -10.54 -16.88 26.33
N TYR A 631 -9.26 -16.67 26.04
CA TYR A 631 -8.81 -15.69 25.05
C TYR A 631 -8.26 -16.28 23.75
N ILE A 632 -7.98 -17.58 23.71
CA ILE A 632 -7.56 -18.28 22.48
C ILE A 632 -8.79 -18.77 21.72
N ARG A 633 -8.86 -18.43 20.44
CA ARG A 633 -9.82 -18.97 19.48
C ARG A 633 -9.20 -20.14 18.74
N ASN A 634 -10.00 -21.18 18.50
CA ASN A 634 -9.58 -22.40 17.79
C ASN A 634 -8.25 -22.97 18.33
N GLY A 635 -8.14 -23.04 19.66
CA GLY A 635 -6.92 -23.52 20.33
C GLY A 635 -6.64 -25.01 20.15
N GLN A 636 -7.64 -25.79 19.74
CA GLN A 636 -7.55 -27.23 19.46
C GLN A 636 -7.34 -27.52 17.97
N PHE A 637 -7.27 -26.51 17.10
CA PHE A 637 -7.06 -26.66 15.65
C PHE A 637 -8.13 -27.51 14.93
N ALA A 638 -9.35 -27.60 15.47
CA ALA A 638 -10.48 -28.32 14.86
C ALA A 638 -10.87 -27.71 13.51
N ASP A 639 -10.81 -26.39 13.41
CA ASP A 639 -11.05 -25.64 12.16
C ASP A 639 -9.72 -25.27 11.47
N LYS A 640 -8.74 -26.19 11.51
CA LYS A 640 -7.37 -25.99 11.02
C LYS A 640 -6.74 -24.73 11.62
N LEU A 641 -6.31 -23.78 10.79
CA LEU A 641 -5.71 -22.51 11.19
C LEU A 641 -6.71 -21.35 11.30
N GLN A 642 -8.02 -21.59 11.40
CA GLN A 642 -8.94 -20.48 11.63
C GLN A 642 -8.53 -19.69 12.89
N SER A 643 -8.49 -18.36 12.81
CA SER A 643 -7.97 -17.41 13.82
C SER A 643 -6.46 -17.43 14.08
N TRP A 644 -5.72 -18.31 13.41
CA TRP A 644 -4.26 -18.36 13.46
C TRP A 644 -3.70 -17.92 12.11
N LEU A 645 -2.71 -17.04 12.14
CA LEU A 645 -1.98 -16.65 10.94
C LEU A 645 -0.51 -16.94 11.16
N TRP A 646 0.21 -17.29 10.11
CA TRP A 646 1.66 -17.37 10.18
C TRP A 646 2.33 -16.14 9.58
N THR A 647 3.51 -15.77 10.08
CA THR A 647 4.28 -14.62 9.59
C THR A 647 5.76 -14.96 9.49
N ILE A 648 6.44 -14.35 8.53
CA ILE A 648 7.89 -14.43 8.33
C ILE A 648 8.45 -13.03 8.30
N ASP A 649 9.35 -12.73 9.25
CA ASP A 649 9.90 -11.38 9.41
C ASP A 649 11.10 -11.12 8.47
N PHE A 650 11.81 -12.17 8.01
CA PHE A 650 13.11 -12.01 7.32
C PHE A 650 13.20 -12.71 5.95
N ASP A 651 12.68 -13.94 5.80
CA ASP A 651 12.84 -14.75 4.59
C ASP A 651 11.65 -14.68 3.61
N HIS A 652 11.68 -13.69 2.73
CA HIS A 652 10.56 -13.37 1.83
C HIS A 652 10.74 -13.87 0.39
N LEU A 653 11.92 -14.38 0.02
CA LEU A 653 12.19 -14.84 -1.34
C LEU A 653 11.33 -16.04 -1.80
N PRO A 654 10.98 -17.02 -0.93
CA PRO A 654 10.18 -18.18 -1.35
C PRO A 654 8.79 -17.84 -1.91
N TRP A 655 8.26 -16.67 -1.56
CA TRP A 655 6.87 -16.29 -1.81
C TRP A 655 6.68 -15.37 -3.01
N HIS A 656 7.78 -14.80 -3.54
CA HIS A 656 7.76 -13.74 -4.52
C HIS A 656 8.82 -13.96 -5.60
N SER A 657 8.47 -13.75 -6.88
CA SER A 657 9.50 -13.76 -7.94
C SER A 657 10.40 -12.50 -7.91
N LYS A 658 9.97 -11.45 -7.20
CA LYS A 658 10.68 -10.15 -7.10
C LYS A 658 10.93 -9.46 -8.44
N GLN A 659 10.13 -9.79 -9.46
CA GLN A 659 10.14 -9.13 -10.76
C GLN A 659 8.84 -9.47 -11.53
N LEU A 660 8.13 -8.44 -12.01
CA LEU A 660 6.82 -8.54 -12.65
C LEU A 660 6.79 -9.40 -13.93
N PHE A 661 7.74 -9.22 -14.84
CA PHE A 661 7.83 -10.00 -16.08
C PHE A 661 8.20 -11.46 -15.83
N ILE A 662 9.05 -11.77 -14.84
CA ILE A 662 9.32 -13.14 -14.42
C ILE A 662 8.06 -13.75 -13.81
N HIS A 663 7.33 -12.98 -13.00
CA HIS A 663 6.03 -13.40 -12.46
C HIS A 663 5.03 -13.73 -13.58
N LEU A 664 4.85 -12.82 -14.53
CA LEU A 664 3.96 -13.01 -15.68
C LEU A 664 4.41 -14.18 -16.55
N TRP A 665 5.71 -14.34 -16.79
CA TRP A 665 6.23 -15.41 -17.63
C TRP A 665 6.07 -16.78 -16.97
N LEU A 666 6.42 -16.90 -15.69
CA LEU A 666 6.36 -18.19 -15.00
C LEU A 666 4.91 -18.63 -14.79
N GLU A 667 4.00 -17.73 -14.42
CA GLU A 667 2.60 -18.09 -14.16
C GLU A 667 1.74 -18.11 -15.43
N GLN A 668 1.94 -17.19 -16.38
CA GLN A 668 1.06 -16.99 -17.56
C GLN A 668 1.76 -17.23 -18.91
N GLY A 669 3.04 -17.61 -18.90
CA GLY A 669 3.81 -17.94 -20.10
C GLY A 669 4.06 -16.74 -21.03
N TRP A 670 4.59 -17.01 -22.21
CA TRP A 670 4.82 -15.99 -23.23
C TRP A 670 3.54 -15.32 -23.73
N VAL A 671 2.39 -16.00 -23.68
CA VAL A 671 1.09 -15.41 -24.01
C VAL A 671 0.74 -14.32 -23.01
N GLY A 672 0.85 -14.59 -21.70
CA GLY A 672 0.59 -13.59 -20.65
C GLY A 672 1.50 -12.36 -20.78
N VAL A 673 2.81 -12.58 -20.94
CA VAL A 673 3.78 -11.50 -21.17
C VAL A 673 3.44 -10.69 -22.42
N GLY A 674 3.20 -11.36 -23.55
CA GLY A 674 2.89 -10.70 -24.82
C GLY A 674 1.63 -9.85 -24.73
N VAL A 675 0.55 -10.37 -24.14
CA VAL A 675 -0.71 -9.63 -23.95
C VAL A 675 -0.51 -8.44 -23.00
N PHE A 676 0.25 -8.59 -21.93
CA PHE A 676 0.57 -7.49 -21.01
C PHE A 676 1.39 -6.39 -21.69
N VAL A 677 2.41 -6.74 -22.49
CA VAL A 677 3.19 -5.76 -23.27
C VAL A 677 2.31 -5.02 -24.27
N VAL A 678 1.43 -5.73 -24.99
CA VAL A 678 0.47 -5.12 -25.92
C VAL A 678 -0.48 -4.17 -25.17
N LEU A 679 -0.95 -4.54 -23.98
CA LEU A 679 -1.76 -3.68 -23.12
C LEU A 679 -1.00 -2.38 -22.77
N VAL A 680 0.23 -2.48 -22.28
CA VAL A 680 1.07 -1.31 -21.93
C VAL A 680 1.28 -0.39 -23.14
N VAL A 681 1.65 -0.96 -24.30
CA VAL A 681 1.84 -0.20 -25.54
C VAL A 681 0.56 0.51 -25.97
N LEU A 682 -0.59 -0.16 -25.92
CA LEU A 682 -1.88 0.42 -26.30
C LEU A 682 -2.34 1.50 -25.31
N VAL A 683 -2.08 1.32 -24.01
CA VAL A 683 -2.30 2.36 -23.00
C VAL A 683 -1.45 3.59 -23.30
N CYS A 684 -0.14 3.42 -23.50
CA CYS A 684 0.77 4.52 -23.84
C CYS A 684 0.30 5.26 -25.10
N ARG A 685 0.03 4.52 -26.19
CA ARG A 685 -0.45 5.10 -27.46
C ARG A 685 -1.76 5.87 -27.26
N ARG A 686 -2.70 5.31 -26.49
CA ARG A 686 -3.99 5.94 -26.19
C ARG A 686 -3.81 7.24 -25.41
N GLN A 687 -3.03 7.20 -24.33
CA GLN A 687 -2.81 8.34 -23.44
C GLN A 687 -2.00 9.45 -24.12
N LEU A 688 -0.98 9.11 -24.91
CA LEU A 688 -0.25 10.08 -25.74
C LEU A 688 -1.16 10.71 -26.81
N GLY A 689 -2.07 9.93 -27.40
CA GLY A 689 -3.09 10.45 -28.32
C GLY A 689 -4.07 11.41 -27.64
N LEU A 690 -4.47 11.15 -26.40
CA LEU A 690 -5.28 12.07 -25.59
C LEU A 690 -4.50 13.36 -25.26
N LEU A 691 -3.22 13.23 -24.89
CA LEU A 691 -2.35 14.36 -24.61
C LEU A 691 -2.19 15.28 -25.82
N ALA A 692 -2.02 14.68 -27.01
CA ALA A 692 -1.95 15.42 -28.27
C ALA A 692 -3.25 16.17 -28.61
N LYS A 693 -4.40 15.68 -28.14
CA LYS A 693 -5.70 16.36 -28.25
C LYS A 693 -5.92 17.45 -27.19
N GLY A 694 -4.99 17.64 -26.26
CA GLY A 694 -5.09 18.62 -25.17
C GLY A 694 -5.86 18.13 -23.94
N GLU A 695 -6.19 16.84 -23.87
CA GLU A 695 -6.84 16.24 -22.70
C GLU A 695 -5.87 16.17 -21.51
N THR A 696 -6.38 16.39 -20.30
CA THR A 696 -5.54 16.44 -19.09
C THR A 696 -5.40 15.10 -18.39
N VAL A 697 -6.26 14.13 -18.73
CA VAL A 697 -6.30 12.78 -18.14
C VAL A 697 -4.95 12.04 -18.17
N PRO A 698 -4.09 12.19 -19.21
CA PRO A 698 -2.75 11.58 -19.23
C PRO A 698 -1.84 11.99 -18.06
N LEU A 699 -2.11 13.11 -17.39
CA LEU A 699 -1.40 13.53 -16.18
C LEU A 699 -1.62 12.58 -14.99
N ALA A 700 -2.66 11.74 -15.01
CA ALA A 700 -2.89 10.73 -13.99
C ALA A 700 -2.26 9.38 -14.41
N PHE A 701 -2.59 8.91 -15.61
CA PHE A 701 -2.31 7.52 -15.99
C PHE A 701 -0.89 7.26 -16.47
N LEU A 702 -0.24 8.19 -17.19
CA LEU A 702 1.15 7.98 -17.64
C LEU A 702 2.12 7.94 -16.45
N PRO A 703 2.03 8.85 -15.46
CA PRO A 703 2.83 8.75 -14.23
C PRO A 703 2.61 7.46 -13.44
N ALA A 704 1.35 7.05 -13.23
CA ALA A 704 1.03 5.83 -12.50
C ALA A 704 1.56 4.58 -13.22
N LEU A 705 1.42 4.52 -14.55
CA LEU A 705 1.97 3.43 -15.35
C LEU A 705 3.50 3.36 -15.25
N ALA A 706 4.19 4.50 -15.36
CA ALA A 706 5.64 4.55 -15.24
C ALA A 706 6.13 4.09 -13.85
N ALA A 707 5.43 4.49 -12.79
CA ALA A 707 5.75 4.10 -11.43
C ALA A 707 5.56 2.58 -11.22
N VAL A 708 4.44 2.03 -11.67
CA VAL A 708 4.13 0.59 -11.57
C VAL A 708 5.13 -0.26 -12.36
N LEU A 709 5.52 0.19 -13.56
CA LEU A 709 6.51 -0.54 -14.38
C LEU A 709 7.89 -0.51 -13.75
N LEU A 710 8.34 0.63 -13.20
CA LEU A 710 9.63 0.72 -12.51
C LEU A 710 9.63 -0.13 -11.23
N GLU A 711 8.54 -0.10 -10.45
CA GLU A 711 8.39 -0.94 -9.26
C GLU A 711 8.46 -2.43 -9.63
N GLY A 712 7.80 -2.81 -10.72
CA GLY A 712 7.79 -4.17 -11.26
C GLY A 712 9.14 -4.68 -11.76
N LEU A 713 10.17 -3.83 -11.90
CA LEU A 713 11.52 -4.30 -12.26
C LEU A 713 12.23 -4.99 -11.09
N THR A 714 11.81 -4.73 -9.85
CA THR A 714 12.44 -5.31 -8.66
C THR A 714 11.43 -5.85 -7.64
N GLY A 715 10.15 -5.86 -7.97
CA GLY A 715 9.09 -6.32 -7.09
C GLY A 715 7.96 -7.03 -7.82
N THR A 716 7.13 -7.71 -7.04
CA THR A 716 5.85 -8.27 -7.48
C THR A 716 4.74 -7.67 -6.65
N MET A 717 3.82 -6.96 -7.33
CA MET A 717 2.64 -6.35 -6.70
C MET A 717 1.32 -6.98 -7.17
N LEU A 718 1.37 -7.87 -8.17
CA LEU A 718 0.20 -8.57 -8.70
C LEU A 718 -0.15 -9.84 -7.90
N ASP A 719 0.76 -10.29 -7.04
CA ASP A 719 0.61 -11.36 -6.05
C ASP A 719 -0.09 -10.89 -4.74
N ALA A 720 -0.53 -9.64 -4.71
CA ALA A 720 -1.41 -9.07 -3.70
C ALA A 720 -2.80 -8.77 -4.32
N PRO A 721 -3.86 -9.55 -4.03
CA PRO A 721 -5.11 -9.51 -4.79
C PRO A 721 -5.82 -8.14 -4.80
N ARG A 722 -5.79 -7.41 -3.67
CA ARG A 722 -6.39 -6.07 -3.56
C ARG A 722 -5.65 -5.05 -4.43
N VAL A 723 -4.33 -5.11 -4.40
CA VAL A 723 -3.45 -4.22 -5.17
C VAL A 723 -3.55 -4.55 -6.66
N SER A 724 -3.58 -5.84 -7.01
CA SER A 724 -3.86 -6.34 -8.35
C SER A 724 -5.18 -5.78 -8.90
N THR A 725 -6.25 -5.82 -8.10
CA THR A 725 -7.56 -5.22 -8.48
C THR A 725 -7.41 -3.74 -8.85
N GLN A 726 -6.72 -2.97 -8.01
CA GLN A 726 -6.48 -1.54 -8.23
C GLN A 726 -5.66 -1.31 -9.51
N ILE A 727 -4.55 -2.02 -9.70
CA ILE A 727 -3.67 -1.86 -10.86
C ILE A 727 -4.42 -2.19 -12.15
N TYR A 728 -5.15 -3.29 -12.21
CA TYR A 728 -5.94 -3.64 -13.41
C TYR A 728 -7.05 -2.63 -13.68
N LEU A 729 -7.74 -2.11 -12.66
CA LEU A 729 -8.72 -1.02 -12.83
C LEU A 729 -8.07 0.25 -13.40
N ILE A 730 -6.87 0.62 -12.93
CA ILE A 730 -6.10 1.75 -13.47
C ILE A 730 -5.70 1.50 -14.92
N LEU A 731 -5.22 0.30 -15.27
CA LEU A 731 -4.86 -0.07 -16.64
C LEU A 731 -6.07 -0.05 -17.58
N PHE A 732 -7.20 -0.59 -17.16
CA PHE A 732 -8.44 -0.55 -17.94
C PHE A 732 -8.96 0.89 -18.10
N ALA A 733 -8.89 1.69 -17.04
CA ALA A 733 -9.21 3.12 -17.10
C ALA A 733 -8.30 3.86 -18.08
N ALA A 734 -6.99 3.63 -18.02
CA ALA A 734 -6.02 4.24 -18.93
C ALA A 734 -6.23 3.80 -20.39
N LEU A 735 -6.61 2.54 -20.64
CA LEU A 735 -6.87 2.06 -21.99
C LEU A 735 -8.19 2.61 -22.57
N GLN A 736 -9.23 2.71 -21.74
CA GLN A 736 -10.61 2.86 -22.19
C GLN A 736 -11.31 4.13 -21.68
N TRP A 737 -10.55 5.11 -21.16
CA TRP A 737 -11.10 6.38 -20.67
C TRP A 737 -12.01 7.06 -21.71
N PRO A 738 -13.21 7.53 -21.31
CA PRO A 738 -14.14 8.21 -22.22
C PRO A 738 -13.56 9.52 -22.77
N GLU A 739 -13.73 9.78 -24.07
CA GLU A 739 -13.51 11.11 -24.64
C GLU A 739 -14.77 11.96 -24.38
N VAL A 740 -14.62 13.05 -23.62
CA VAL A 740 -15.75 13.86 -23.13
C VAL A 740 -16.42 14.68 -24.25
N ASP A 741 -15.77 14.83 -25.41
CA ASP A 741 -16.25 15.68 -26.53
C ASP A 741 -17.25 15.01 -27.50
N ARG A 742 -17.57 13.72 -27.35
CA ARG A 742 -18.51 13.01 -28.26
C ARG A 742 -19.99 12.87 -27.86
N PRO A 743 -20.45 13.09 -26.60
CA PRO A 743 -21.83 12.81 -26.25
C PRO A 743 -22.84 13.76 -26.93
N LEU A 744 -22.44 15.01 -27.23
CA LEU A 744 -23.33 15.96 -27.93
C LEU A 744 -23.64 15.55 -29.39
N LYS A 745 -22.73 14.85 -30.08
CA LYS A 745 -22.97 14.36 -31.46
C LYS A 745 -23.75 13.05 -31.49
N GLN A 746 -23.55 12.16 -30.53
CA GLN A 746 -24.32 10.90 -30.44
C GLN A 746 -25.75 11.14 -29.92
N ALA A 747 -25.96 12.04 -28.95
CA ALA A 747 -27.30 12.42 -28.51
C ALA A 747 -28.10 13.15 -29.60
N LYS A 748 -27.44 13.97 -30.44
CA LYS A 748 -28.06 14.56 -31.64
C LYS A 748 -28.40 13.50 -32.69
N ARG A 749 -27.52 12.51 -32.93
CA ARG A 749 -27.80 11.40 -33.86
C ARG A 749 -28.97 10.53 -33.41
N GLN A 750 -29.07 10.21 -32.12
CA GLN A 750 -30.19 9.42 -31.58
C GLN A 750 -31.52 10.18 -31.56
N ARG A 751 -31.50 11.52 -31.43
CA ARG A 751 -32.72 12.36 -31.60
C ARG A 751 -33.14 12.49 -33.07
N LEU A 752 -32.22 12.41 -34.02
CA LEU A 752 -32.50 12.48 -35.47
C LEU A 752 -32.96 11.14 -36.06
N THR A 753 -32.64 10.01 -35.44
CA THR A 753 -33.13 8.68 -35.86
C THR A 753 -34.42 8.25 -35.14
N ARG A 754 -34.95 9.08 -34.23
CA ARG A 754 -36.24 8.87 -33.54
C ARG A 754 -37.32 9.87 -33.97
N ARG A 755 -37.07 10.63 -35.04
CA ARG A 755 -38.06 11.47 -35.71
C ARG A 755 -38.36 10.91 -37.08
#